data_AF-A0A3R6SHE3-F1
#
_entry.id   AF-A0A3R6SHE3-F1
#
_cell.length_a   1.000
_cell.length_b   1.000
_cell.length_c   1.000
_cell.angle_alpha   90.00
_cell.angle_beta   90.00
_cell.angle_gamma   90.00
#
_symmetry.space_group_name_H-M   'P 1'
#
loop_
_entity.id
_entity.type
_entity.pdbx_description
1 polymer ?
#
loop_
_entity_poly.entity_id
_entity_poly.type
_entity_poly.pdbx_seq_one_letter_code
_entity_poly.pdbx_strand_id
1 'polypeptide(L)'
;MKLNSTIGLMAVLSVMSCSVQKETKRIPDSVSGIYPHLAYYNNEGECGTGAVVPWVDRLWVITYGPHLPNGSSDKLYEVTPDFRQIVRDESIGGTPANRMIHKESDQLFIGPYAIDKTGKVRVIPYQTMPGRHTGNARHLTDPAGKIYYGTMEEGFYEVDVNTLEVKELYQDGNNKKQKKSDTDAGPINALLPGVHGKGLYSGQGVMLFTNNGEGTQEALKKFDVEAGVLAEWDGKDWKVVRRNQFVEVTGPGGIYGNTNPETDPLWATGWDHKSVILGVRDAKDGWSFYRLPKASHSYDGAHGWNTEWPRIRNVGTGAAPDYLMTMHGMFWRFPGQFTAKNNVGIRPRSAYLKVIGDFTRWNDQLVFGCDDSAQKEFLNKRKAKGDIEGPGQSNSNLWFTSFTKPDELGPATAEGAVWAKESVKANEASEPFLFAGWADRIGWVKNEGVQPVTFTYEVDETGTNDWKQLKSVTVEPGKAACVMFSAGDKGEWIRVKADKNTLATASFSYTTSDVRSSQPSAMYKGLAFVAETDLTGGLLYGLGDNRRALGLLASTVVDGEVTETGYYEMGDKLELVRKDDTATADFIRSKFAIPQQVVSIESSSVLVVDDLGRRWRLPLGNEEYTSLTDQGKLRICREVATERDLFSCMGTFYELPAENADGYAKIRPVSTHNYRINDYASYRGMLVLTGVKPEEGKENEHIIVSNDGKAAVWVGVIDDLWQLGKPVGKGGPWKDTEVKANTPSDPYLIGFYDKKELTLSHQSASDISFTIEVDPTGNGDWMEYLVQKVKAGEKWTYEFPKEFQARWIRFSTDADTKATAWLTYK
;
A
#
# COMPACT_ATOMS: atom_id res chain seq x y z
N MET A 1 -70.89 -39.71 50.49
CA MET A 1 -69.94 -40.83 50.40
C MET A 1 -68.64 -40.38 51.08
N LYS A 2 -68.17 -41.21 52.01
CA LYS A 2 -67.05 -41.14 52.97
C LYS A 2 -65.84 -40.16 52.77
N LEU A 3 -65.43 -39.63 53.95
CA LEU A 3 -64.11 -39.21 54.49
C LEU A 3 -63.47 -37.88 53.99
N ASN A 4 -63.27 -36.87 54.85
CA ASN A 4 -62.18 -36.63 55.85
C ASN A 4 -60.80 -36.52 55.17
N SER A 5 -59.88 -35.59 55.45
CA SER A 5 -59.71 -34.58 56.50
C SER A 5 -58.38 -33.83 56.22
N THR A 6 -58.16 -32.74 56.96
CA THR A 6 -56.85 -32.25 57.49
C THR A 6 -56.12 -31.08 56.82
N ILE A 7 -55.84 -30.13 57.71
CA ILE A 7 -55.07 -28.89 57.66
C ILE A 7 -53.59 -29.12 57.31
N GLY A 8 -52.99 -28.17 56.60
CA GLY A 8 -51.54 -28.04 56.45
C GLY A 8 -51.16 -26.67 55.89
N LEU A 9 -50.93 -25.70 56.77
CA LEU A 9 -50.35 -24.39 56.47
C LEU A 9 -48.84 -24.60 56.27
N MET A 10 -48.33 -24.36 55.05
CA MET A 10 -46.89 -24.29 54.79
C MET A 10 -46.59 -23.03 53.98
N ALA A 11 -45.93 -22.08 54.64
CA ALA A 11 -45.38 -20.89 54.02
C ALA A 11 -44.18 -21.28 53.14
N VAL A 12 -44.30 -21.08 51.83
CA VAL A 12 -43.19 -21.22 50.88
C VAL A 12 -42.54 -19.84 50.74
N LEU A 13 -41.40 -19.66 51.41
CA LEU A 13 -40.44 -18.60 51.07
C LEU A 13 -39.91 -18.88 49.67
N SER A 14 -40.35 -18.09 48.69
CA SER A 14 -39.78 -18.06 47.34
C SER A 14 -38.51 -17.24 47.38
N VAL A 15 -37.36 -17.92 47.47
CA VAL A 15 -36.06 -17.31 47.22
C VAL A 15 -35.99 -17.05 45.70
N MET A 16 -36.30 -15.83 45.27
CA MET A 16 -35.97 -15.37 43.93
C MET A 16 -34.44 -15.32 43.81
N SER A 17 -33.85 -16.40 43.30
CA SER A 17 -32.52 -16.33 42.71
C SER A 17 -32.62 -15.46 41.46
N CYS A 18 -32.23 -14.19 41.58
CA CYS A 18 -31.83 -13.39 40.44
C CYS A 18 -30.63 -14.07 39.79
N SER A 19 -30.88 -15.00 38.86
CA SER A 19 -29.88 -15.36 37.88
C SER A 19 -29.67 -14.14 37.00
N VAL A 20 -28.55 -13.44 37.22
CA VAL A 20 -28.06 -12.44 36.28
C VAL A 20 -27.83 -13.19 34.98
N GLN A 21 -28.76 -13.03 34.03
CA GLN A 21 -28.61 -13.52 32.69
C GLN A 21 -27.40 -12.78 32.11
N LYS A 22 -26.24 -13.46 32.05
CA LYS A 22 -25.03 -12.92 31.42
C LYS A 22 -25.43 -12.54 29.99
N GLU A 23 -25.59 -11.25 29.71
CA GLU A 23 -25.69 -10.76 28.33
C GLU A 23 -24.47 -11.29 27.59
N THR A 24 -24.73 -12.26 26.72
CA THR A 24 -23.68 -12.88 25.92
C THR A 24 -23.47 -11.92 24.76
N LYS A 25 -22.42 -11.09 24.85
CA LYS A 25 -22.05 -10.16 23.78
C LYS A 25 -21.98 -10.96 22.46
N ARG A 26 -22.80 -10.57 21.49
CA ARG A 26 -22.80 -11.21 20.17
C ARG A 26 -21.45 -10.90 19.51
N ILE A 27 -20.67 -11.93 19.26
CA ILE A 27 -19.42 -11.80 18.53
C ILE A 27 -19.76 -11.64 17.04
N PRO A 28 -19.18 -10.65 16.34
CA PRO A 28 -19.45 -10.46 14.93
C PRO A 28 -18.81 -11.57 14.07
N ASP A 29 -19.53 -12.02 13.04
CA ASP A 29 -18.99 -12.97 12.04
C ASP A 29 -17.94 -12.31 11.13
N SER A 30 -18.00 -10.98 11.01
CA SER A 30 -17.02 -10.15 10.28
C SER A 30 -16.84 -8.79 10.93
N VAL A 31 -15.64 -8.24 10.86
CA VAL A 31 -15.35 -6.85 11.27
C VAL A 31 -14.70 -6.12 10.11
N SER A 32 -15.21 -4.93 9.76
CA SER A 32 -14.74 -4.12 8.63
C SER A 32 -14.65 -4.89 7.30
N GLY A 33 -15.52 -5.89 7.10
CA GLY A 33 -15.53 -6.74 5.91
C GLY A 33 -14.48 -7.85 5.90
N ILE A 34 -13.81 -8.11 7.02
CA ILE A 34 -12.91 -9.25 7.20
C ILE A 34 -13.66 -10.34 7.95
N TYR A 35 -13.69 -11.55 7.39
CA TYR A 35 -14.21 -12.75 8.05
C TYR A 35 -13.04 -13.57 8.59
N PRO A 36 -12.79 -13.59 9.91
CA PRO A 36 -11.56 -14.18 10.45
C PRO A 36 -11.43 -15.69 10.17
N HIS A 37 -12.55 -16.41 10.03
CA HIS A 37 -12.58 -17.84 9.69
C HIS A 37 -12.21 -18.13 8.23
N LEU A 38 -12.15 -17.12 7.35
CA LEU A 38 -11.67 -17.26 5.97
C LEU A 38 -10.16 -17.07 5.83
N ALA A 39 -9.46 -16.69 6.91
CA ALA A 39 -8.03 -16.48 6.84
C ALA A 39 -7.27 -17.76 6.51
N TYR A 40 -6.31 -17.63 5.61
CA TYR A 40 -5.46 -18.72 5.14
C TYR A 40 -4.06 -18.62 5.76
N TYR A 41 -3.42 -19.77 5.88
CA TYR A 41 -2.13 -19.95 6.55
C TYR A 41 -1.31 -20.97 5.78
N ASN A 42 0.01 -20.78 5.76
CA ASN A 42 0.95 -21.72 5.19
C ASN A 42 2.17 -21.90 6.15
N ASN A 43 3.19 -22.63 5.71
CA ASN A 43 4.42 -22.93 6.46
C ASN A 43 5.61 -22.11 5.94
N GLU A 44 5.36 -21.18 5.02
CA GLU A 44 6.33 -20.44 4.26
C GLU A 44 6.49 -19.02 4.82
N GLY A 45 7.46 -18.27 4.27
CA GLY A 45 7.78 -16.91 4.73
C GLY A 45 6.74 -15.84 4.42
N GLU A 46 5.78 -16.12 3.54
CA GLU A 46 4.72 -15.21 3.07
C GLU A 46 3.50 -16.05 2.70
N CYS A 47 2.29 -15.47 2.79
CA CYS A 47 1.05 -16.16 2.44
C CYS A 47 0.06 -15.16 1.81
N GLY A 48 0.25 -14.79 0.56
CA GLY A 48 -0.61 -13.85 -0.16
C GLY A 48 -1.70 -14.55 -0.99
N THR A 49 -2.70 -13.78 -1.45
CA THR A 49 -3.64 -14.24 -2.50
C THR A 49 -3.06 -13.99 -3.88
N GLY A 50 -2.89 -15.05 -4.67
CA GLY A 50 -2.44 -14.94 -6.06
C GLY A 50 -3.56 -14.62 -7.04
N ALA A 51 -4.75 -15.16 -6.79
CA ALA A 51 -5.93 -14.97 -7.63
C ALA A 51 -7.23 -15.15 -6.85
N VAL A 52 -8.24 -14.33 -7.21
CA VAL A 52 -9.62 -14.47 -6.73
C VAL A 52 -10.60 -14.42 -7.91
N VAL A 53 -11.35 -15.50 -8.13
CA VAL A 53 -12.17 -15.68 -9.33
C VAL A 53 -13.55 -16.26 -9.00
N PRO A 54 -14.65 -15.57 -9.36
CA PRO A 54 -15.99 -16.15 -9.35
C PRO A 54 -16.13 -17.18 -10.46
N TRP A 55 -16.50 -18.41 -10.11
CA TRP A 55 -16.75 -19.48 -11.07
C TRP A 55 -17.70 -20.50 -10.47
N VAL A 56 -18.71 -20.93 -11.24
CA VAL A 56 -19.71 -21.96 -10.85
C VAL A 56 -20.38 -21.69 -9.48
N ASP A 57 -20.86 -20.46 -9.27
CA ASP A 57 -21.52 -20.03 -8.02
C ASP A 57 -20.67 -20.19 -6.75
N ARG A 58 -19.34 -20.13 -6.93
CA ARG A 58 -18.31 -20.15 -5.90
C ARG A 58 -17.31 -19.04 -6.12
N LEU A 59 -16.62 -18.67 -5.06
CA LEU A 59 -15.43 -17.84 -5.13
C LEU A 59 -14.21 -18.74 -4.97
N TRP A 60 -13.39 -18.84 -6.01
CA TRP A 60 -12.15 -19.60 -6.01
C TRP A 60 -10.99 -18.68 -5.64
N VAL A 61 -10.17 -19.14 -4.71
CA VAL A 61 -9.02 -18.39 -4.19
C VAL A 61 -7.82 -19.31 -4.20
N ILE A 62 -6.69 -18.82 -4.72
CA ILE A 62 -5.41 -19.54 -4.64
C ILE A 62 -4.42 -18.69 -3.85
N THR A 63 -3.74 -19.32 -2.90
CA THR A 63 -2.68 -18.67 -2.12
C THR A 63 -1.31 -19.02 -2.67
N TYR A 64 -0.31 -18.24 -2.26
CA TYR A 64 1.07 -18.46 -2.64
C TYR A 64 2.05 -18.21 -1.50
N GLY A 65 3.19 -18.88 -1.57
CA GLY A 65 4.39 -18.62 -0.76
C GLY A 65 5.52 -17.99 -1.59
N PRO A 66 6.59 -17.50 -0.95
CA PRO A 66 7.66 -16.77 -1.64
C PRO A 66 8.60 -17.74 -2.36
N HIS A 67 8.76 -17.55 -3.67
CA HIS A 67 9.68 -18.28 -4.55
C HIS A 67 9.56 -19.82 -4.54
N LEU A 68 8.37 -20.39 -4.77
CA LEU A 68 8.13 -21.83 -4.75
C LEU A 68 7.71 -22.40 -6.12
N PRO A 69 8.68 -22.71 -7.01
CA PRO A 69 8.41 -23.21 -8.36
C PRO A 69 7.98 -24.68 -8.44
N ASN A 70 8.03 -25.42 -7.33
CA ASN A 70 7.83 -26.88 -7.30
C ASN A 70 6.72 -27.32 -6.32
N GLY A 71 5.85 -26.40 -5.92
CA GLY A 71 4.80 -26.65 -4.92
C GLY A 71 5.17 -26.22 -3.51
N SER A 72 4.16 -26.20 -2.62
CA SER A 72 4.26 -25.68 -1.26
C SER A 72 3.12 -26.17 -0.36
N SER A 73 3.03 -25.64 0.86
CA SER A 73 1.87 -25.87 1.73
C SER A 73 0.62 -25.04 1.39
N ASP A 74 0.74 -24.06 0.48
CA ASP A 74 -0.37 -23.23 -0.02
C ASP A 74 -1.50 -24.04 -0.65
N LYS A 75 -2.68 -23.42 -0.72
CA LYS A 75 -3.91 -24.13 -1.06
C LYS A 75 -4.73 -23.43 -2.14
N LEU A 76 -5.52 -24.25 -2.82
CA LEU A 76 -6.70 -23.82 -3.54
C LEU A 76 -7.90 -23.90 -2.59
N TYR A 77 -8.65 -22.82 -2.51
CA TYR A 77 -9.85 -22.69 -1.70
C TYR A 77 -11.07 -22.48 -2.59
N GLU A 78 -12.17 -23.07 -2.18
CA GLU A 78 -13.51 -22.80 -2.68
C GLU A 78 -14.31 -22.15 -1.54
N VAL A 79 -14.90 -20.98 -1.79
CA VAL A 79 -15.77 -20.30 -0.82
C VAL A 79 -17.21 -20.30 -1.36
N THR A 80 -18.12 -20.80 -0.55
CA THR A 80 -19.56 -20.86 -0.86
C THR A 80 -20.25 -19.52 -0.58
N PRO A 81 -21.44 -19.25 -1.17
CA PRO A 81 -22.18 -18.00 -0.95
C PRO A 81 -22.52 -17.67 0.51
N ASP A 82 -22.59 -18.68 1.38
CA ASP A 82 -22.76 -18.56 2.84
C ASP A 82 -21.42 -18.43 3.60
N PHE A 83 -20.33 -18.05 2.91
CA PHE A 83 -19.00 -17.82 3.46
C PHE A 83 -18.38 -19.03 4.17
N ARG A 84 -18.70 -20.26 3.71
CA ARG A 84 -17.97 -21.46 4.13
C ARG A 84 -16.76 -21.65 3.23
N GLN A 85 -15.59 -21.76 3.83
CA GLN A 85 -14.35 -22.12 3.13
C GLN A 85 -14.20 -23.64 3.06
N ILE A 86 -13.86 -24.13 1.87
CA ILE A 86 -13.53 -25.52 1.58
C ILE A 86 -12.10 -25.53 1.05
N VAL A 87 -11.20 -26.22 1.76
CA VAL A 87 -9.84 -26.47 1.29
C VAL A 87 -9.89 -27.63 0.30
N ARG A 88 -9.34 -27.44 -0.90
CA ARG A 88 -9.33 -28.47 -1.94
C ARG A 88 -8.21 -29.47 -1.71
N ASP A 89 -8.54 -30.75 -1.65
CA ASP A 89 -7.56 -31.85 -1.46
C ASP A 89 -6.58 -31.96 -2.63
N GLU A 90 -6.96 -31.42 -3.80
CA GLU A 90 -6.14 -31.36 -5.00
C GLU A 90 -4.94 -30.39 -4.88
N SER A 91 -4.87 -29.61 -3.79
CA SER A 91 -3.87 -28.56 -3.60
C SER A 91 -2.42 -29.08 -3.58
N ILE A 92 -1.59 -28.57 -4.49
CA ILE A 92 -0.14 -28.80 -4.58
C ILE A 92 0.71 -27.54 -4.29
N GLY A 93 0.08 -26.43 -3.90
CA GLY A 93 0.75 -25.17 -3.52
C GLY A 93 1.54 -24.50 -4.65
N GLY A 94 2.61 -23.77 -4.29
CA GLY A 94 3.56 -23.07 -5.16
C GLY A 94 3.49 -21.55 -5.07
N THR A 95 3.99 -20.84 -6.10
CA THR A 95 3.79 -19.40 -6.27
C THR A 95 2.94 -19.04 -7.50
N PRO A 96 1.63 -19.36 -7.52
CA PRO A 96 0.75 -19.02 -8.63
C PRO A 96 0.02 -17.67 -8.44
N ALA A 97 -0.10 -16.90 -9.52
CA ALA A 97 -0.98 -15.72 -9.63
C ALA A 97 -1.74 -15.65 -10.98
N ASN A 98 -1.57 -16.68 -11.81
CA ASN A 98 -2.24 -16.82 -13.10
C ASN A 98 -3.71 -17.21 -12.92
N ARG A 99 -4.57 -16.65 -13.76
CA ARG A 99 -5.96 -17.07 -13.93
C ARG A 99 -6.47 -16.77 -15.32
N MET A 100 -7.38 -17.61 -15.82
CA MET A 100 -8.17 -17.34 -17.01
C MET A 100 -9.45 -18.18 -16.99
N ILE A 101 -10.59 -17.57 -17.32
CA ILE A 101 -11.81 -18.33 -17.66
C ILE A 101 -11.79 -18.56 -19.17
N HIS A 102 -11.57 -19.82 -19.56
CA HIS A 102 -11.50 -20.25 -20.94
C HIS A 102 -12.90 -20.65 -21.45
N LYS A 103 -13.50 -19.76 -22.25
CA LYS A 103 -14.90 -19.86 -22.70
C LYS A 103 -15.15 -21.11 -23.53
N GLU A 104 -14.21 -21.49 -24.39
CA GLU A 104 -14.37 -22.55 -25.37
C GLU A 104 -14.40 -23.94 -24.74
N SER A 105 -13.82 -24.08 -23.54
CA SER A 105 -13.81 -25.35 -22.80
C SER A 105 -14.70 -25.34 -21.56
N ASP A 106 -15.38 -24.24 -21.24
CA ASP A 106 -16.11 -24.04 -19.98
C ASP A 106 -15.26 -24.39 -18.74
N GLN A 107 -14.05 -23.83 -18.66
CA GLN A 107 -13.14 -24.09 -17.54
C GLN A 107 -12.50 -22.81 -16.99
N LEU A 108 -12.34 -22.78 -15.67
CA LEU A 108 -11.43 -21.87 -14.99
C LEU A 108 -10.05 -22.52 -14.88
N PHE A 109 -9.05 -21.89 -15.47
CA PHE A 109 -7.64 -22.18 -15.22
C PHE A 109 -7.12 -21.21 -14.17
N ILE A 110 -6.63 -21.72 -13.03
CA ILE A 110 -6.13 -20.92 -11.91
C ILE A 110 -4.95 -21.65 -11.26
N GLY A 111 -3.77 -21.03 -11.22
CA GLY A 111 -2.57 -21.78 -10.82
C GLY A 111 -2.32 -22.99 -11.73
N PRO A 112 -1.86 -24.12 -11.17
CA PRO A 112 -1.72 -25.39 -11.88
C PRO A 112 -3.05 -26.15 -12.06
N TYR A 113 -4.21 -25.54 -11.78
CA TYR A 113 -5.50 -26.21 -11.75
C TYR A 113 -6.38 -25.83 -12.95
N ALA A 114 -7.14 -26.81 -13.42
CA ALA A 114 -8.25 -26.63 -14.36
C ALA A 114 -9.56 -27.09 -13.69
N ILE A 115 -10.54 -26.20 -13.61
CA ILE A 115 -11.79 -26.39 -12.89
C ILE A 115 -12.95 -26.31 -13.87
N ASP A 116 -13.67 -27.40 -14.04
CA ASP A 116 -14.79 -27.46 -14.98
C ASP A 116 -16.07 -26.79 -14.45
N LYS A 117 -17.09 -26.72 -15.30
CA LYS A 117 -18.41 -26.15 -14.98
C LYS A 117 -19.18 -26.89 -13.86
N THR A 118 -18.70 -28.05 -13.41
CA THR A 118 -19.25 -28.79 -12.27
C THR A 118 -18.46 -28.54 -10.98
N GLY A 119 -17.38 -27.78 -11.05
CA GLY A 119 -16.47 -27.54 -9.93
C GLY A 119 -15.45 -28.67 -9.72
N LYS A 120 -15.31 -29.61 -10.67
CA LYS A 120 -14.30 -30.67 -10.57
C LYS A 120 -12.94 -30.11 -10.91
N VAL A 121 -11.98 -30.33 -10.01
CA VAL A 121 -10.60 -29.85 -10.14
C VAL A 121 -9.73 -30.93 -10.79
N ARG A 122 -8.91 -30.53 -11.75
CA ARG A 122 -7.81 -31.32 -12.32
C ARG A 122 -6.50 -30.56 -12.12
N VAL A 123 -5.41 -31.30 -11.93
CA VAL A 123 -4.11 -30.75 -11.55
C VAL A 123 -3.09 -31.01 -12.65
N ILE A 124 -2.32 -29.99 -13.02
CA ILE A 124 -1.09 -30.11 -13.80
C ILE A 124 0.08 -30.22 -12.82
N PRO A 125 0.77 -31.37 -12.71
CA PRO A 125 1.87 -31.52 -11.76
C PRO A 125 3.04 -30.58 -12.08
N TYR A 126 3.69 -30.02 -11.06
CA TYR A 126 4.89 -29.19 -11.25
C TYR A 126 6.07 -29.96 -11.88
N GLN A 127 6.09 -31.29 -11.81
CA GLN A 127 7.08 -32.10 -12.53
C GLN A 127 6.90 -32.01 -14.06
N THR A 128 5.69 -31.70 -14.52
CA THR A 128 5.35 -31.55 -15.94
C THR A 128 5.40 -30.08 -16.38
N MET A 129 5.00 -29.15 -15.50
CA MET A 129 5.01 -27.71 -15.77
C MET A 129 5.58 -26.92 -14.57
N PRO A 130 6.91 -26.98 -14.36
CA PRO A 130 7.58 -26.31 -13.24
C PRO A 130 7.56 -24.79 -13.39
N GLY A 131 7.70 -24.09 -12.27
CA GLY A 131 7.84 -22.63 -12.23
C GLY A 131 6.75 -21.94 -11.43
N ARG A 132 6.92 -20.63 -11.25
CA ARG A 132 5.99 -19.76 -10.53
C ARG A 132 4.96 -19.18 -11.51
N HIS A 133 3.83 -19.85 -11.72
CA HIS A 133 2.86 -19.46 -12.76
C HIS A 133 2.28 -18.06 -12.52
N THR A 134 2.59 -17.09 -13.40
CA THR A 134 2.22 -15.68 -13.16
C THR A 134 1.08 -15.19 -14.04
N GLY A 135 0.91 -15.74 -15.24
CA GLY A 135 -0.17 -15.35 -16.13
C GLY A 135 -0.59 -16.45 -17.09
N ASN A 136 -1.83 -16.34 -17.57
CA ASN A 136 -2.39 -17.19 -18.62
C ASN A 136 -2.84 -16.31 -19.78
N ALA A 137 -2.68 -16.79 -21.01
CA ALA A 137 -3.09 -16.07 -22.22
C ALA A 137 -3.77 -17.00 -23.22
N ARG A 138 -4.59 -16.43 -24.11
CA ARG A 138 -5.21 -17.20 -25.20
C ARG A 138 -4.13 -17.64 -26.18
N HIS A 139 -4.29 -18.83 -26.74
CA HIS A 139 -3.34 -19.31 -27.76
C HIS A 139 -3.50 -18.52 -29.05
N LEU A 140 -2.39 -18.15 -29.72
CA LEU A 140 -2.43 -17.29 -30.90
C LEU A 140 -3.06 -17.98 -32.12
N THR A 141 -2.78 -19.27 -32.33
CA THR A 141 -3.23 -20.01 -33.53
C THR A 141 -4.27 -21.11 -33.27
N ASP A 142 -4.51 -21.50 -32.02
CA ASP A 142 -5.48 -22.52 -31.61
C ASP A 142 -6.18 -22.09 -30.31
N PRO A 143 -6.89 -20.94 -30.34
CA PRO A 143 -7.49 -20.34 -29.15
C PRO A 143 -8.68 -21.14 -28.59
N ALA A 144 -9.08 -22.25 -29.21
CA ALA A 144 -10.18 -23.09 -28.75
C ALA A 144 -9.69 -24.39 -28.09
N GLY A 145 -8.58 -24.96 -28.57
CA GLY A 145 -7.98 -26.17 -28.01
C GLY A 145 -6.91 -25.91 -26.96
N LYS A 146 -6.31 -24.71 -26.93
CA LYS A 146 -5.10 -24.45 -26.15
C LYS A 146 -5.10 -23.11 -25.41
N ILE A 147 -4.28 -23.07 -24.37
CA ILE A 147 -3.98 -21.90 -23.54
C ILE A 147 -2.46 -21.80 -23.34
N TYR A 148 -1.94 -20.58 -23.20
CA TYR A 148 -0.55 -20.35 -22.79
C TYR A 148 -0.45 -20.10 -21.30
N TYR A 149 0.62 -20.63 -20.72
CA TYR A 149 1.07 -20.36 -19.36
C TYR A 149 2.43 -19.65 -19.41
N GLY A 150 2.60 -18.65 -18.54
CA GLY A 150 3.86 -17.95 -18.32
C GLY A 150 4.26 -18.00 -16.84
N THR A 151 5.55 -18.15 -16.56
CA THR A 151 6.09 -18.16 -15.19
C THR A 151 6.89 -16.89 -14.89
N MET A 152 7.19 -16.65 -13.61
CA MET A 152 8.00 -15.51 -13.19
C MET A 152 9.45 -15.54 -13.70
N GLU A 153 9.97 -16.73 -14.04
CA GLU A 153 11.32 -16.97 -14.56
C GLU A 153 11.33 -17.28 -16.08
N GLU A 154 10.39 -16.69 -16.80
CA GLU A 154 10.27 -16.78 -18.27
C GLU A 154 10.18 -18.22 -18.82
N GLY A 155 9.54 -19.11 -18.06
CA GLY A 155 9.04 -20.38 -18.56
C GLY A 155 7.71 -20.17 -19.29
N PHE A 156 7.62 -20.66 -20.52
CA PHE A 156 6.41 -20.51 -21.35
C PHE A 156 5.97 -21.88 -21.87
N TYR A 157 4.68 -22.17 -21.71
CA TYR A 157 4.10 -23.47 -22.06
C TYR A 157 2.80 -23.29 -22.85
N GLU A 158 2.50 -24.19 -23.78
CA GLU A 158 1.14 -24.39 -24.29
C GLU A 158 0.53 -25.62 -23.62
N VAL A 159 -0.77 -25.53 -23.28
CA VAL A 159 -1.51 -26.60 -22.61
C VAL A 159 -2.79 -26.90 -23.38
N ASP A 160 -3.03 -28.17 -23.69
CA ASP A 160 -4.31 -28.63 -24.24
C ASP A 160 -5.39 -28.58 -23.15
N VAL A 161 -6.48 -27.87 -23.41
CA VAL A 161 -7.50 -27.58 -22.39
C VAL A 161 -8.31 -28.82 -21.98
N ASN A 162 -8.35 -29.86 -22.82
CA ASN A 162 -9.15 -31.05 -22.58
C ASN A 162 -8.34 -32.14 -21.88
N THR A 163 -7.08 -32.34 -22.27
CA THR A 163 -6.21 -33.41 -21.78
C THR A 163 -5.23 -32.96 -20.71
N LEU A 164 -4.93 -31.65 -20.65
CA LEU A 164 -3.85 -31.04 -19.85
C LEU A 164 -2.44 -31.50 -20.26
N GLU A 165 -2.28 -31.98 -21.51
CA GLU A 165 -0.95 -32.19 -22.08
C GLU A 165 -0.20 -30.86 -22.21
N VAL A 166 1.03 -30.83 -21.68
CA VAL A 166 1.88 -29.64 -21.62
C VAL A 166 2.98 -29.77 -22.67
N LYS A 167 3.20 -28.71 -23.44
CA LYS A 167 4.36 -28.55 -24.31
C LYS A 167 5.13 -27.30 -23.91
N GLU A 168 6.40 -27.49 -23.55
CA GLU A 168 7.33 -26.41 -23.25
C GLU A 168 7.71 -25.67 -24.54
N LEU A 169 7.57 -24.34 -24.52
CA LEU A 169 8.01 -23.44 -25.60
C LEU A 169 9.38 -22.84 -25.24
N TYR A 170 9.52 -22.41 -24.00
CA TYR A 170 10.76 -21.90 -23.43
C TYR A 170 10.92 -22.42 -22.01
N GLN A 171 12.11 -22.91 -21.70
CA GLN A 171 12.44 -23.48 -20.39
C GLN A 171 12.48 -22.41 -19.30
N ASP A 172 11.80 -22.69 -18.18
CA ASP A 172 11.83 -21.90 -16.96
C ASP A 172 13.24 -21.75 -16.38
N GLY A 173 13.58 -20.52 -15.96
CA GLY A 173 14.90 -20.16 -15.46
C GLY A 173 15.34 -20.92 -14.19
N ASN A 174 14.40 -21.43 -13.37
CA ASN A 174 14.72 -22.24 -12.18
C ASN A 174 15.35 -23.60 -12.54
N ASN A 175 15.08 -24.12 -13.75
CA ASN A 175 15.59 -25.41 -14.20
C ASN A 175 16.89 -25.32 -14.98
N LYS A 176 17.41 -24.11 -15.22
CA LYS A 176 18.69 -23.92 -15.89
C LYS A 176 19.84 -24.07 -14.89
N LYS A 177 20.93 -24.73 -15.30
CA LYS A 177 22.20 -24.70 -14.54
C LYS A 177 22.76 -23.29 -14.59
N GLN A 178 22.45 -22.49 -13.59
CA GLN A 178 22.97 -21.13 -13.51
C GLN A 178 24.44 -21.15 -13.10
N LYS A 179 25.30 -20.46 -13.87
CA LYS A 179 26.56 -19.97 -13.31
C LYS A 179 26.16 -18.85 -12.36
N LYS A 180 25.91 -19.18 -11.09
CA LYS A 180 25.74 -18.15 -10.05
C LYS A 180 27.03 -17.31 -10.06
N SER A 181 26.97 -16.06 -10.49
CA SER A 181 27.91 -15.09 -9.93
C SER A 181 27.52 -14.90 -8.47
N ASP A 182 28.50 -14.66 -7.59
CA ASP A 182 28.28 -14.40 -6.16
C ASP A 182 27.48 -13.08 -5.90
N THR A 183 26.92 -12.46 -6.95
CA THR A 183 26.29 -11.13 -6.95
C THR A 183 24.81 -11.12 -7.36
N ASP A 184 24.20 -12.25 -7.73
CA ASP A 184 22.85 -12.25 -8.30
C ASP A 184 21.76 -12.36 -7.22
N ALA A 185 20.69 -11.58 -7.34
CA ALA A 185 19.56 -11.49 -6.40
C ALA A 185 18.35 -12.38 -6.80
N GLY A 186 18.60 -13.54 -7.41
CA GLY A 186 17.57 -14.49 -7.84
C GLY A 186 17.94 -15.24 -9.11
N PRO A 187 17.12 -16.21 -9.56
CA PRO A 187 17.35 -16.87 -10.83
C PRO A 187 17.18 -15.90 -12.01
N ILE A 188 18.20 -15.82 -12.87
CA ILE A 188 18.18 -14.98 -14.09
C ILE A 188 18.05 -15.88 -15.31
N ASN A 189 17.11 -15.57 -16.20
CA ASN A 189 17.00 -16.20 -17.51
C ASN A 189 17.60 -15.28 -18.58
N ALA A 190 18.29 -15.83 -19.58
CA ALA A 190 18.87 -15.05 -20.67
C ALA A 190 17.84 -14.61 -21.73
N LEU A 191 16.58 -15.04 -21.60
CA LEU A 191 15.54 -14.82 -22.61
C LEU A 191 15.06 -13.37 -22.68
N LEU A 192 14.76 -12.78 -21.53
CA LEU A 192 14.32 -11.40 -21.37
C LEU A 192 15.13 -10.74 -20.26
N PRO A 193 15.37 -9.43 -20.33
CA PRO A 193 16.05 -8.71 -19.25
C PRO A 193 15.12 -8.52 -18.04
N GLY A 194 15.70 -8.29 -16.87
CA GLY A 194 14.96 -8.19 -15.60
C GLY A 194 14.61 -9.57 -15.02
N VAL A 195 13.86 -9.56 -13.93
CA VAL A 195 13.39 -10.76 -13.22
C VAL A 195 11.98 -10.53 -12.66
N HIS A 196 11.39 -11.58 -12.08
CA HIS A 196 10.11 -11.50 -11.36
C HIS A 196 8.94 -11.16 -12.30
N GLY A 197 8.65 -12.07 -13.23
CA GLY A 197 7.52 -11.98 -14.14
C GLY A 197 6.18 -11.79 -13.42
N LYS A 198 5.28 -11.02 -14.01
CA LYS A 198 4.01 -10.60 -13.41
C LYS A 198 2.81 -10.81 -14.32
N GLY A 199 2.84 -10.24 -15.53
CA GLY A 199 1.71 -10.26 -16.46
C GLY A 199 1.95 -11.16 -17.66
N LEU A 200 0.87 -11.80 -18.14
CA LEU A 200 0.83 -12.47 -19.43
C LEU A 200 -0.53 -12.22 -20.07
N TYR A 201 -0.55 -11.83 -21.34
CA TYR A 201 -1.79 -11.63 -22.09
C TYR A 201 -1.57 -11.84 -23.59
N SER A 202 -2.63 -11.96 -24.38
CA SER A 202 -2.52 -12.11 -25.83
C SER A 202 -3.59 -11.30 -26.56
N GLY A 203 -3.22 -10.76 -27.71
CA GLY A 203 -4.11 -10.08 -28.65
C GLY A 203 -3.29 -9.44 -29.78
N GLN A 204 -3.96 -9.01 -30.83
CA GLN A 204 -3.37 -8.32 -31.98
C GLN A 204 -2.19 -9.12 -32.60
N GLY A 205 -2.32 -10.45 -32.62
CA GLY A 205 -1.31 -11.39 -33.14
C GLY A 205 -0.08 -11.60 -32.27
N VAL A 206 -0.03 -11.08 -31.04
CA VAL A 206 1.12 -11.21 -30.13
C VAL A 206 0.73 -11.71 -28.74
N MET A 207 1.67 -12.36 -28.07
CA MET A 207 1.64 -12.59 -26.62
C MET A 207 2.52 -11.54 -25.93
N LEU A 208 2.00 -10.92 -24.88
CA LEU A 208 2.71 -9.93 -24.08
C LEU A 208 3.14 -10.55 -22.75
N PHE A 209 4.33 -10.19 -22.29
CA PHE A 209 4.85 -10.57 -20.99
C PHE A 209 5.46 -9.36 -20.28
N THR A 210 5.30 -9.31 -18.96
CA THR A 210 5.91 -8.28 -18.12
C THR A 210 6.66 -8.85 -16.94
N ASN A 211 7.73 -8.18 -16.52
CA ASN A 211 8.40 -8.42 -15.24
C ASN A 211 8.69 -7.07 -14.56
N ASN A 212 8.83 -7.08 -13.23
CA ASN A 212 8.94 -5.86 -12.43
C ASN A 212 10.23 -5.73 -11.62
N GLY A 213 11.19 -6.65 -11.78
CA GLY A 213 12.39 -6.69 -10.94
C GLY A 213 13.69 -6.60 -11.73
N GLU A 214 14.77 -6.38 -10.99
CA GLU A 214 16.14 -6.49 -11.48
C GLU A 214 16.97 -7.36 -10.52
N GLY A 215 17.72 -8.32 -11.08
CA GLY A 215 18.39 -9.38 -10.33
C GLY A 215 19.76 -8.99 -9.76
N THR A 216 20.00 -7.70 -9.50
CA THR A 216 21.32 -7.17 -9.11
C THR A 216 21.38 -6.80 -7.62
N GLN A 217 22.58 -6.82 -7.01
CA GLN A 217 22.77 -6.31 -5.64
C GLN A 217 22.40 -4.82 -5.48
N GLU A 218 22.54 -4.03 -6.55
CA GLU A 218 22.20 -2.61 -6.52
C GLU A 218 20.68 -2.42 -6.36
N ALA A 219 19.87 -3.22 -7.06
CA ALA A 219 18.41 -3.19 -6.97
C ALA A 219 17.84 -3.57 -5.59
N LEU A 220 18.64 -4.24 -4.74
CA LEU A 220 18.28 -4.52 -3.34
C LEU A 220 18.40 -3.29 -2.42
N LYS A 221 19.07 -2.22 -2.89
CA LYS A 221 19.39 -1.04 -2.08
C LYS A 221 18.92 0.27 -2.69
N LYS A 222 18.83 0.35 -4.02
CA LYS A 222 18.46 1.55 -4.75
C LYS A 222 17.17 1.34 -5.52
N PHE A 223 16.21 2.23 -5.28
CA PHE A 223 14.89 2.22 -5.89
C PHE A 223 14.88 2.77 -7.33
N ASP A 224 15.91 3.51 -7.74
CA ASP A 224 15.96 4.24 -9.01
C ASP A 224 16.74 3.51 -10.13
N VAL A 225 17.15 2.26 -9.87
CA VAL A 225 17.79 1.39 -10.87
C VAL A 225 16.82 1.06 -12.00
N GLU A 226 17.32 1.01 -13.24
CA GLU A 226 16.54 0.50 -14.37
C GLU A 226 16.20 -0.98 -14.13
N ALA A 227 14.91 -1.27 -13.97
CA ALA A 227 14.41 -2.59 -13.62
C ALA A 227 13.18 -2.95 -14.46
N GLY A 228 12.91 -4.25 -14.62
CA GLY A 228 11.69 -4.72 -15.25
C GLY A 228 11.65 -4.68 -16.79
N VAL A 229 10.61 -5.28 -17.38
CA VAL A 229 10.41 -5.30 -18.84
C VAL A 229 8.94 -5.38 -19.22
N LEU A 230 8.61 -4.77 -20.35
CA LEU A 230 7.46 -5.12 -21.19
C LEU A 230 7.99 -5.69 -22.51
N ALA A 231 7.55 -6.89 -22.87
CA ALA A 231 7.98 -7.58 -24.08
C ALA A 231 6.79 -8.18 -24.85
N GLU A 232 6.95 -8.32 -26.17
CA GLU A 232 5.98 -8.97 -27.07
C GLU A 232 6.61 -10.15 -27.83
N TRP A 233 5.85 -11.22 -28.01
CA TRP A 233 6.22 -12.43 -28.74
C TRP A 233 5.24 -12.66 -29.89
N ASP A 234 5.76 -12.87 -31.10
CA ASP A 234 4.98 -13.02 -32.33
C ASP A 234 4.62 -14.47 -32.69
N GLY A 235 4.88 -15.41 -31.76
CA GLY A 235 4.81 -16.85 -32.02
C GLY A 235 6.16 -17.49 -32.36
N LYS A 236 7.22 -16.69 -32.52
CA LYS A 236 8.58 -17.15 -32.84
C LYS A 236 9.64 -16.42 -32.00
N ASP A 237 9.66 -15.11 -32.05
CA ASP A 237 10.73 -14.27 -31.49
C ASP A 237 10.18 -13.28 -30.46
N TRP A 238 10.97 -13.05 -29.40
CA TRP A 238 10.67 -12.04 -28.38
C TRP A 238 11.30 -10.70 -28.75
N LYS A 239 10.55 -9.63 -28.49
CA LYS A 239 10.99 -8.25 -28.65
C LYS A 239 10.74 -7.46 -27.37
N VAL A 240 11.78 -6.82 -26.87
CA VAL A 240 11.66 -5.85 -25.77
C VAL A 240 10.98 -4.59 -26.30
N VAL A 241 9.87 -4.21 -25.67
CA VAL A 241 9.15 -2.97 -25.95
C VAL A 241 9.69 -1.84 -25.09
N ARG A 242 9.88 -2.09 -23.79
CA ARG A 242 10.30 -1.07 -22.82
C ARG A 242 10.98 -1.71 -21.60
N ARG A 243 11.99 -1.03 -21.06
CA ARG A 243 12.71 -1.37 -19.82
C ARG A 243 12.25 -0.49 -18.67
N ASN A 244 11.23 -0.95 -17.97
CA ASN A 244 10.67 -0.36 -16.75
C ASN A 244 9.94 -1.45 -15.97
N GLN A 245 9.61 -1.20 -14.70
CA GLN A 245 8.89 -2.18 -13.89
C GLN A 245 7.45 -2.29 -14.41
N PHE A 246 6.97 -3.48 -14.75
CA PHE A 246 5.59 -3.70 -15.19
C PHE A 246 4.94 -4.88 -14.46
N VAL A 247 3.68 -4.74 -14.05
CA VAL A 247 2.95 -5.73 -13.24
C VAL A 247 1.73 -6.34 -13.94
N GLU A 248 1.13 -5.64 -14.89
CA GLU A 248 -0.06 -6.12 -15.58
C GLU A 248 0.06 -5.88 -17.08
N VAL A 249 -0.40 -6.88 -17.85
CA VAL A 249 -0.84 -6.74 -19.23
C VAL A 249 -2.23 -7.34 -19.34
N THR A 250 -3.17 -6.62 -19.93
CA THR A 250 -4.56 -7.02 -20.03
C THR A 250 -5.27 -6.28 -21.17
N GLY A 251 -6.58 -6.44 -21.29
CA GLY A 251 -7.43 -5.68 -22.20
C GLY A 251 -8.87 -5.65 -21.70
N PRO A 252 -9.81 -5.09 -22.48
CA PRO A 252 -11.22 -5.06 -22.12
C PRO A 252 -11.80 -6.45 -21.77
N GLY A 253 -11.24 -7.52 -22.32
CA GLY A 253 -11.67 -8.89 -22.02
C GLY A 253 -11.28 -9.40 -20.62
N GLY A 254 -10.31 -8.76 -19.95
CA GLY A 254 -9.77 -9.20 -18.67
C GLY A 254 -9.42 -10.68 -18.67
N ILE A 255 -9.81 -11.41 -17.60
CA ILE A 255 -9.52 -12.83 -17.42
C ILE A 255 -10.19 -13.78 -18.44
N TYR A 256 -11.02 -13.28 -19.35
CA TYR A 256 -11.61 -14.08 -20.43
C TYR A 256 -10.82 -14.00 -21.75
N GLY A 257 -9.84 -13.11 -21.83
CA GLY A 257 -9.26 -12.66 -23.10
C GLY A 257 -10.18 -11.71 -23.87
N ASN A 258 -9.59 -10.90 -24.74
CA ASN A 258 -10.33 -9.93 -25.56
C ASN A 258 -11.40 -10.60 -26.43
N THR A 259 -12.52 -9.91 -26.62
CA THR A 259 -13.64 -10.43 -27.42
C THR A 259 -13.33 -10.31 -28.90
N ASN A 260 -12.68 -9.21 -29.31
CA ASN A 260 -12.17 -9.01 -30.66
C ASN A 260 -10.64 -8.95 -30.59
N PRO A 261 -9.93 -10.09 -30.48
CA PRO A 261 -8.50 -10.11 -30.23
C PRO A 261 -7.68 -9.36 -31.28
N GLU A 262 -8.15 -9.28 -32.54
CA GLU A 262 -7.46 -8.55 -33.61
C GLU A 262 -7.50 -7.02 -33.49
N THR A 263 -8.46 -6.47 -32.74
CA THR A 263 -8.75 -5.02 -32.76
C THR A 263 -8.86 -4.37 -31.40
N ASP A 264 -9.29 -5.12 -30.38
CA ASP A 264 -9.41 -4.60 -29.02
C ASP A 264 -8.04 -4.14 -28.52
N PRO A 265 -7.95 -2.99 -27.81
CA PRO A 265 -6.68 -2.49 -27.29
C PRO A 265 -6.09 -3.45 -26.25
N LEU A 266 -4.76 -3.38 -26.10
CA LEU A 266 -4.04 -4.00 -24.99
C LEU A 266 -3.52 -2.89 -24.07
N TRP A 267 -3.58 -3.12 -22.77
CA TRP A 267 -3.13 -2.19 -21.74
C TRP A 267 -2.01 -2.82 -20.94
N ALA A 268 -1.03 -2.02 -20.54
CA ALA A 268 0.03 -2.41 -19.63
C ALA A 268 0.17 -1.38 -18.51
N THR A 269 0.31 -1.82 -17.26
CA THR A 269 0.59 -0.92 -16.14
C THR A 269 1.94 -1.25 -15.50
N GLY A 270 2.70 -0.21 -15.25
CA GLY A 270 4.05 -0.28 -14.72
C GLY A 270 4.45 1.02 -14.05
N TRP A 271 5.73 1.19 -13.77
CA TRP A 271 6.30 2.39 -13.18
C TRP A 271 7.80 2.47 -13.39
N ASP A 272 8.31 3.67 -13.15
CA ASP A 272 9.70 3.90 -12.76
C ASP A 272 9.70 4.72 -11.46
N HIS A 273 10.87 5.11 -10.95
CA HIS A 273 10.95 5.93 -9.75
C HIS A 273 10.23 7.29 -9.87
N LYS A 274 9.96 7.78 -11.09
CA LYS A 274 9.32 9.08 -11.35
C LYS A 274 7.81 9.01 -11.27
N SER A 275 7.19 7.98 -11.87
CA SER A 275 5.73 7.90 -11.99
C SER A 275 5.24 6.52 -12.41
N VAL A 276 3.93 6.31 -12.28
CA VAL A 276 3.23 5.17 -12.91
C VAL A 276 3.28 5.35 -14.42
N ILE A 277 3.44 4.24 -15.14
CA ILE A 277 3.43 4.16 -16.60
C ILE A 277 2.19 3.36 -17.03
N LEU A 278 1.40 3.93 -17.92
CA LEU A 278 0.31 3.27 -18.63
C LEU A 278 0.70 3.13 -20.11
N GLY A 279 0.88 1.90 -20.57
CA GLY A 279 1.01 1.57 -21.99
C GLY A 279 -0.34 1.20 -22.59
N VAL A 280 -0.61 1.66 -23.80
CA VAL A 280 -1.71 1.18 -24.64
C VAL A 280 -1.18 0.76 -26.00
N ARG A 281 -1.54 -0.44 -26.45
CA ARG A 281 -1.22 -0.95 -27.78
C ARG A 281 -2.47 -0.96 -28.64
N ASP A 282 -2.47 -0.17 -29.69
CA ASP A 282 -3.50 -0.20 -30.72
C ASP A 282 -3.05 -1.10 -31.87
N ALA A 283 -3.98 -1.87 -32.44
CA ALA A 283 -3.68 -2.90 -33.43
C ALA A 283 -2.91 -2.39 -34.67
N LYS A 284 -3.15 -1.13 -35.06
CA LYS A 284 -2.52 -0.50 -36.23
C LYS A 284 -1.32 0.38 -35.87
N ASP A 285 -1.42 1.11 -34.76
CA ASP A 285 -0.52 2.21 -34.44
C ASP A 285 0.57 1.80 -33.43
N GLY A 286 0.46 0.61 -32.82
CA GLY A 286 1.43 0.09 -31.86
C GLY A 286 1.29 0.74 -30.49
N TRP A 287 2.41 0.84 -29.77
CA TRP A 287 2.45 1.30 -28.37
C TRP A 287 2.46 2.83 -28.25
N SER A 288 1.62 3.34 -27.35
CA SER A 288 1.68 4.70 -26.80
C SER A 288 1.78 4.62 -25.28
N PHE A 289 2.49 5.58 -24.67
CA PHE A 289 2.74 5.59 -23.22
C PHE A 289 2.33 6.91 -22.58
N TYR A 290 1.79 6.79 -21.37
CA TYR A 290 1.27 7.88 -20.54
C TYR A 290 1.79 7.70 -19.12
N ARG A 291 1.86 8.79 -18.35
CA ARG A 291 2.29 8.79 -16.96
C ARG A 291 1.15 9.20 -16.02
N LEU A 292 1.09 8.54 -14.86
CA LEU A 292 0.15 8.86 -13.77
C LEU A 292 0.94 9.14 -12.47
N PRO A 293 0.44 10.03 -11.58
CA PRO A 293 1.08 10.26 -10.29
C PRO A 293 0.92 9.04 -9.36
N LYS A 294 1.80 8.93 -8.37
CA LYS A 294 1.80 7.90 -7.32
C LYS A 294 1.19 8.46 -6.04
N ALA A 295 0.29 7.70 -5.39
CA ALA A 295 -0.17 8.03 -4.04
C ALA A 295 0.76 7.47 -2.95
N SER A 296 1.44 6.34 -3.24
CA SER A 296 2.36 5.66 -2.34
C SER A 296 3.65 5.24 -3.08
N HIS A 297 4.76 5.33 -2.35
CA HIS A 297 6.09 4.92 -2.80
C HIS A 297 6.52 3.57 -2.20
N SER A 298 5.67 2.92 -1.40
CA SER A 298 5.97 1.62 -0.80
C SER A 298 6.27 0.52 -1.82
N TYR A 299 5.90 0.73 -3.09
CA TYR A 299 6.06 -0.17 -4.23
C TYR A 299 7.41 0.01 -4.99
N ASP A 300 8.20 1.05 -4.68
CA ASP A 300 9.30 1.52 -5.53
C ASP A 300 10.57 0.64 -5.50
N GLY A 301 10.60 -0.45 -4.73
CA GLY A 301 11.76 -1.35 -4.68
C GLY A 301 12.12 -1.93 -6.07
N ALA A 302 13.33 -1.66 -6.56
CA ALA A 302 13.75 -2.02 -7.92
C ALA A 302 13.92 -3.55 -8.12
N HIS A 303 14.12 -4.32 -7.06
CA HIS A 303 14.11 -5.79 -7.11
C HIS A 303 12.72 -6.38 -7.38
N GLY A 304 11.64 -5.61 -7.14
CA GLY A 304 10.28 -5.96 -7.52
C GLY A 304 9.45 -6.76 -6.50
N TRP A 305 9.91 -6.96 -5.25
CA TRP A 305 9.17 -7.78 -4.26
C TRP A 305 8.09 -6.99 -3.51
N ASN A 306 8.27 -5.68 -3.29
CA ASN A 306 7.32 -4.78 -2.61
C ASN A 306 5.98 -4.55 -3.36
N THR A 307 5.65 -5.40 -4.33
CA THR A 307 4.46 -5.31 -5.17
C THR A 307 4.03 -6.70 -5.62
N GLU A 308 2.74 -6.94 -5.51
CA GLU A 308 2.06 -8.19 -5.83
C GLU A 308 1.61 -8.08 -7.29
N TRP A 309 0.30 -8.00 -7.54
CA TRP A 309 -0.23 -7.77 -8.88
C TRP A 309 -1.40 -6.79 -8.88
N PRO A 310 -1.14 -5.47 -8.79
CA PRO A 310 -2.16 -4.48 -9.09
C PRO A 310 -2.78 -4.72 -10.48
N ARG A 311 -4.10 -4.59 -10.62
CA ARG A 311 -4.84 -5.03 -11.83
C ARG A 311 -5.70 -3.91 -12.42
N ILE A 312 -6.07 -4.07 -13.69
CA ILE A 312 -7.26 -3.44 -14.30
C ILE A 312 -8.33 -4.53 -14.47
N ARG A 313 -9.55 -4.32 -13.94
CA ARG A 313 -10.63 -5.30 -14.08
C ARG A 313 -12.01 -4.63 -14.08
N ASN A 314 -12.91 -5.18 -14.89
CA ASN A 314 -14.34 -4.85 -14.82
C ASN A 314 -14.95 -5.40 -13.53
N VAL A 315 -15.39 -4.51 -12.64
CA VAL A 315 -16.11 -4.81 -11.39
C VAL A 315 -17.61 -4.46 -11.48
N GLY A 316 -18.04 -3.94 -12.63
CA GLY A 316 -19.43 -3.69 -12.95
C GLY A 316 -20.20 -4.95 -13.34
N THR A 317 -21.38 -4.76 -13.91
CA THR A 317 -22.18 -5.85 -14.49
C THR A 317 -21.93 -5.95 -16.00
N GLY A 318 -22.40 -7.03 -16.64
CA GLY A 318 -22.32 -7.13 -18.10
C GLY A 318 -23.06 -5.98 -18.83
N ALA A 319 -24.17 -5.49 -18.26
CA ALA A 319 -24.96 -4.40 -18.82
C ALA A 319 -24.39 -3.00 -18.51
N ALA A 320 -23.64 -2.87 -17.41
CA ALA A 320 -23.00 -1.64 -16.99
C ALA A 320 -21.57 -1.94 -16.52
N PRO A 321 -20.61 -2.07 -17.45
CA PRO A 321 -19.20 -2.24 -17.11
C PRO A 321 -18.66 -1.05 -16.31
N ASP A 322 -17.84 -1.32 -15.31
CA ASP A 322 -17.12 -0.31 -14.51
C ASP A 322 -15.74 -0.87 -14.22
N TYR A 323 -14.70 -0.29 -14.82
CA TYR A 323 -13.34 -0.80 -14.66
C TYR A 323 -12.66 -0.08 -13.50
N LEU A 324 -12.20 -0.89 -12.56
CA LEU A 324 -11.35 -0.46 -11.47
C LEU A 324 -9.91 -0.80 -11.82
N MET A 325 -9.00 0.13 -11.58
CA MET A 325 -7.57 -0.13 -11.57
C MET A 325 -7.01 0.14 -10.17
N THR A 326 -6.14 -0.76 -9.69
CA THR A 326 -5.29 -0.51 -8.52
C THR A 326 -3.87 -0.27 -9.02
N MET A 327 -3.21 0.79 -8.53
CA MET A 327 -1.78 1.03 -8.81
C MET A 327 -1.19 2.04 -7.83
N HIS A 328 -0.02 1.75 -7.25
CA HIS A 328 0.72 2.62 -6.31
C HIS A 328 -0.15 3.18 -5.16
N GLY A 329 -0.92 2.32 -4.50
CA GLY A 329 -1.73 2.69 -3.32
C GLY A 329 -2.93 3.57 -3.66
N MET A 330 -3.40 3.56 -4.91
CA MET A 330 -4.55 4.34 -5.36
C MET A 330 -5.53 3.47 -6.14
N PHE A 331 -6.82 3.69 -5.86
CA PHE A 331 -7.92 3.21 -6.70
C PHE A 331 -8.19 4.22 -7.81
N TRP A 332 -8.39 3.71 -9.02
CA TRP A 332 -8.64 4.50 -10.21
C TRP A 332 -9.90 4.02 -10.91
N ARG A 333 -10.76 4.94 -11.32
CA ARG A 333 -11.71 4.65 -12.39
C ARG A 333 -10.90 4.57 -13.69
N PHE A 334 -11.01 3.44 -14.37
CA PHE A 334 -10.38 3.21 -15.66
C PHE A 334 -11.44 3.18 -16.76
N PRO A 335 -11.23 3.84 -17.91
CA PRO A 335 -12.16 3.79 -19.02
C PRO A 335 -11.94 2.50 -19.84
N GLY A 336 -12.92 1.59 -19.85
CA GLY A 336 -12.81 0.30 -20.56
C GLY A 336 -12.67 0.37 -22.09
N GLN A 337 -12.75 1.58 -22.67
CA GLN A 337 -12.59 1.85 -24.11
C GLN A 337 -11.32 2.68 -24.39
N PHE A 338 -10.34 2.66 -23.48
CA PHE A 338 -9.10 3.42 -23.60
C PHE A 338 -8.26 2.95 -24.80
N THR A 339 -7.95 3.88 -25.70
CA THR A 339 -7.04 3.70 -26.86
C THR A 339 -6.17 4.95 -26.99
N ALA A 340 -5.13 4.96 -27.82
CA ALA A 340 -4.34 6.18 -28.01
C ALA A 340 -5.14 7.33 -28.67
N LYS A 341 -6.27 7.01 -29.32
CA LYS A 341 -7.21 7.98 -29.95
C LYS A 341 -8.41 8.33 -29.08
N ASN A 342 -8.62 7.58 -28.00
CA ASN A 342 -9.67 7.79 -27.00
C ASN A 342 -9.04 7.59 -25.63
N ASN A 343 -8.21 8.55 -25.22
CA ASN A 343 -7.37 8.45 -24.03
C ASN A 343 -7.92 9.30 -22.85
N VAL A 344 -9.25 9.50 -22.79
CA VAL A 344 -9.91 10.24 -21.71
C VAL A 344 -10.55 9.32 -20.68
N GLY A 345 -10.67 9.81 -19.44
CA GLY A 345 -11.59 9.27 -18.43
C GLY A 345 -10.94 8.50 -17.28
N ILE A 346 -9.61 8.44 -17.22
CA ILE A 346 -8.90 7.92 -16.04
C ILE A 346 -9.09 8.93 -14.90
N ARG A 347 -9.67 8.51 -13.78
CA ARG A 347 -9.91 9.39 -12.64
C ARG A 347 -9.44 8.77 -11.33
N PRO A 348 -8.73 9.52 -10.47
CA PRO A 348 -8.43 9.06 -9.12
C PRO A 348 -9.73 8.86 -8.35
N ARG A 349 -9.76 7.85 -7.47
CA ARG A 349 -10.81 7.68 -6.47
C ARG A 349 -10.22 7.99 -5.09
N SER A 350 -9.84 6.99 -4.30
CA SER A 350 -9.15 7.18 -3.01
C SER A 350 -7.81 6.44 -2.95
N ALA A 351 -6.95 6.85 -2.01
CA ALA A 351 -5.76 6.10 -1.62
C ALA A 351 -6.12 4.94 -0.67
N TYR A 352 -5.33 3.86 -0.67
CA TYR A 352 -5.47 2.71 0.23
C TYR A 352 -4.13 2.27 0.82
N LEU A 353 -4.16 1.57 1.96
CA LEU A 353 -2.99 1.10 2.73
C LEU A 353 -2.74 -0.40 2.58
N LYS A 354 -3.81 -1.17 2.38
CA LYS A 354 -3.77 -2.62 2.08
C LYS A 354 -2.78 -2.98 0.98
N VAL A 355 -2.20 -4.17 1.10
CA VAL A 355 -1.52 -4.85 -0.01
C VAL A 355 -2.58 -5.67 -0.76
N ILE A 356 -2.76 -5.43 -2.06
CA ILE A 356 -3.84 -6.04 -2.86
C ILE A 356 -3.23 -6.81 -4.03
N GLY A 357 -3.39 -8.14 -4.04
CA GLY A 357 -2.86 -9.04 -5.08
C GLY A 357 -3.82 -9.32 -6.23
N ASP A 358 -5.14 -9.33 -5.99
CA ASP A 358 -6.19 -9.48 -7.02
C ASP A 358 -7.54 -9.01 -6.46
N PHE A 359 -8.54 -8.76 -7.30
CA PHE A 359 -9.88 -8.38 -6.83
C PHE A 359 -10.99 -8.76 -7.80
N THR A 360 -12.21 -8.98 -7.32
CA THR A 360 -13.36 -9.30 -8.18
C THR A 360 -14.67 -8.82 -7.60
N ARG A 361 -15.69 -8.65 -8.46
CA ARG A 361 -17.09 -8.64 -8.04
C ARG A 361 -17.53 -10.05 -7.65
N TRP A 362 -18.21 -10.20 -6.53
CA TRP A 362 -18.90 -11.44 -6.13
C TRP A 362 -20.01 -11.13 -5.12
N ASN A 363 -21.19 -11.76 -5.28
CA ASN A 363 -22.37 -11.54 -4.41
C ASN A 363 -22.68 -10.06 -4.10
N ASP A 364 -22.65 -9.22 -5.14
CA ASP A 364 -22.88 -7.77 -5.03
C ASP A 364 -21.93 -7.04 -4.06
N GLN A 365 -20.75 -7.61 -3.84
CA GLN A 365 -19.63 -7.00 -3.12
C GLN A 365 -18.39 -6.95 -4.01
N LEU A 366 -17.47 -6.09 -3.63
CA LEU A 366 -16.11 -6.09 -4.14
C LEU A 366 -15.22 -6.87 -3.16
N VAL A 367 -14.55 -7.90 -3.66
CA VAL A 367 -13.71 -8.79 -2.87
C VAL A 367 -12.26 -8.60 -3.27
N PHE A 368 -11.41 -8.25 -2.32
CA PHE A 368 -9.96 -8.12 -2.51
C PHE A 368 -9.24 -9.33 -1.91
N GLY A 369 -8.33 -9.92 -2.68
CA GLY A 369 -7.31 -10.82 -2.18
C GLY A 369 -6.10 -10.02 -1.71
N CYS A 370 -5.68 -10.24 -0.47
CA CYS A 370 -4.67 -9.42 0.20
C CYS A 370 -3.38 -10.22 0.45
N ASP A 371 -2.35 -9.49 0.90
CA ASP A 371 -1.15 -10.04 1.53
C ASP A 371 -0.84 -9.25 2.83
N ASP A 372 -1.21 -9.83 3.96
CA ASP A 372 -1.40 -9.12 5.22
C ASP A 372 -0.30 -9.37 6.26
N SER A 373 0.35 -10.54 6.27
CA SER A 373 1.36 -10.90 7.26
C SER A 373 2.32 -11.98 6.78
N ALA A 374 3.58 -11.60 6.60
CA ALA A 374 4.71 -12.51 6.39
C ALA A 374 5.27 -13.02 7.73
N GLN A 375 5.71 -14.29 7.81
CA GLN A 375 6.27 -14.91 9.03
C GLN A 375 7.45 -14.10 9.63
N LYS A 376 8.16 -13.37 8.78
CA LYS A 376 9.21 -12.47 9.21
C LYS A 376 9.37 -11.39 8.17
N GLU A 377 9.87 -10.26 8.64
CA GLU A 377 10.23 -9.15 7.78
C GLU A 377 11.29 -9.60 6.77
N PHE A 378 11.10 -9.20 5.51
CA PHE A 378 12.06 -9.41 4.43
C PHE A 378 13.25 -8.45 4.58
N LEU A 379 13.28 -7.39 3.76
CA LEU A 379 14.31 -6.33 3.81
C LEU A 379 13.92 -5.18 4.75
N ASN A 380 12.73 -5.22 5.32
CA ASN A 380 12.10 -4.11 6.04
C ASN A 380 12.51 -4.03 7.52
N LYS A 381 13.79 -4.25 7.85
CA LYS A 381 14.31 -4.14 9.22
C LYS A 381 14.82 -2.74 9.50
N ARG A 382 14.52 -2.17 10.68
CA ARG A 382 15.02 -0.85 11.08
C ARG A 382 15.12 -0.64 12.58
N LYS A 383 16.00 0.27 13.02
CA LYS A 383 16.17 0.63 14.45
C LYS A 383 14.87 1.02 15.15
N ALA A 384 13.95 1.69 14.44
CA ALA A 384 12.67 2.14 14.99
C ALA A 384 11.77 1.00 15.52
N LYS A 385 12.03 -0.24 15.12
CA LYS A 385 11.29 -1.43 15.55
C LYS A 385 11.90 -2.12 16.78
N GLY A 386 13.14 -1.78 17.13
CA GLY A 386 13.92 -2.53 18.13
C GLY A 386 14.19 -3.96 17.68
N ASP A 387 14.18 -4.89 18.64
CA ASP A 387 14.44 -6.32 18.42
C ASP A 387 13.16 -7.15 18.23
N ILE A 388 12.09 -6.53 17.71
CA ILE A 388 10.81 -7.22 17.49
C ILE A 388 10.98 -8.36 16.48
N GLU A 389 10.38 -9.51 16.78
CA GLU A 389 10.29 -10.62 15.83
C GLU A 389 9.04 -10.47 14.93
N GLY A 390 9.08 -11.12 13.76
CA GLY A 390 7.90 -11.25 12.91
C GLY A 390 6.79 -12.10 13.54
N PRO A 391 5.59 -12.14 12.96
CA PRO A 391 4.55 -13.08 13.39
C PRO A 391 5.04 -14.51 13.16
N GLY A 392 4.81 -15.44 14.08
CA GLY A 392 5.37 -16.80 14.00
C GLY A 392 4.87 -17.63 12.80
N GLN A 393 3.85 -17.16 12.06
CA GLN A 393 3.33 -17.80 10.87
C GLN A 393 2.71 -16.79 9.89
N SER A 394 2.96 -17.00 8.60
CA SER A 394 2.36 -16.20 7.52
C SER A 394 0.87 -16.46 7.40
N ASN A 395 0.11 -15.40 7.19
CA ASN A 395 -1.34 -15.46 7.00
C ASN A 395 -1.87 -14.24 6.28
N SER A 396 -2.92 -14.41 5.50
CA SER A 396 -3.70 -13.29 4.97
C SER A 396 -5.18 -13.65 4.88
N ASN A 397 -5.99 -12.70 4.41
CA ASN A 397 -7.43 -12.88 4.28
C ASN A 397 -8.00 -12.21 3.03
N LEU A 398 -9.30 -12.40 2.81
CA LEU A 398 -10.09 -11.64 1.86
C LEU A 398 -10.69 -10.42 2.54
N TRP A 399 -10.81 -9.34 1.80
CA TRP A 399 -11.50 -8.12 2.24
C TRP A 399 -12.74 -7.85 1.39
N PHE A 400 -13.91 -7.98 2.02
CA PHE A 400 -15.22 -7.79 1.39
C PHE A 400 -15.72 -6.38 1.63
N THR A 401 -16.07 -5.67 0.57
CA THR A 401 -16.42 -4.24 0.63
C THR A 401 -17.61 -3.92 -0.26
N SER A 402 -18.20 -2.73 -0.06
CA SER A 402 -19.13 -2.15 -1.03
C SER A 402 -18.40 -1.66 -2.28
N PHE A 403 -19.12 -1.50 -3.40
CA PHE A 403 -18.55 -0.87 -4.62
C PHE A 403 -18.20 0.61 -4.45
N THR A 404 -18.71 1.26 -3.40
CA THR A 404 -18.41 2.65 -3.04
C THR A 404 -17.14 2.78 -2.21
N LYS A 405 -16.70 1.70 -1.54
CA LYS A 405 -15.51 1.73 -0.67
C LYS A 405 -14.26 2.36 -1.33
N PRO A 406 -13.97 2.12 -2.63
CA PRO A 406 -12.83 2.78 -3.28
C PRO A 406 -12.93 4.31 -3.44
N ASP A 407 -14.04 4.95 -3.05
CA ASP A 407 -14.21 6.41 -2.95
C ASP A 407 -14.14 6.94 -1.50
N GLU A 408 -14.05 6.05 -0.50
CA GLU A 408 -14.34 6.38 0.91
C GLU A 408 -13.11 6.35 1.83
N LEU A 409 -11.91 6.07 1.29
CA LEU A 409 -10.69 5.89 2.07
C LEU A 409 -9.85 7.18 2.14
N GLY A 410 -8.54 7.08 1.89
CA GLY A 410 -7.62 8.20 2.01
C GLY A 410 -7.74 9.21 0.88
N PRO A 411 -7.31 10.47 1.09
CA PRO A 411 -7.25 11.48 0.02
C PRO A 411 -6.41 10.99 -1.15
N ALA A 412 -6.83 11.31 -2.38
CA ALA A 412 -6.07 10.99 -3.59
C ALA A 412 -4.93 11.99 -3.85
N THR A 413 -4.26 12.47 -2.80
CA THR A 413 -3.04 13.27 -2.96
C THR A 413 -1.95 12.40 -3.55
N ALA A 414 -1.35 12.85 -4.64
CA ALA A 414 -0.41 12.06 -5.41
C ALA A 414 0.62 12.96 -6.10
N GLU A 415 1.80 12.42 -6.37
CA GLU A 415 2.88 13.15 -7.03
C GLU A 415 3.62 12.28 -8.03
N GLY A 416 4.32 12.90 -8.96
CA GLY A 416 5.19 12.21 -9.89
C GLY A 416 5.95 13.18 -10.78
N ALA A 417 6.87 12.65 -11.56
CA ALA A 417 7.67 13.42 -12.48
C ALA A 417 7.62 12.86 -13.89
N VAL A 418 7.83 13.76 -14.86
CA VAL A 418 8.15 13.38 -16.25
C VAL A 418 9.67 13.33 -16.46
N TRP A 419 10.41 14.20 -15.75
CA TRP A 419 11.87 14.24 -15.73
C TRP A 419 12.37 14.37 -14.28
N ALA A 420 13.39 13.60 -13.90
CA ALA A 420 14.07 13.70 -12.61
C ALA A 420 15.58 13.70 -12.84
N LYS A 421 16.20 14.89 -12.88
CA LYS A 421 17.59 15.10 -13.29
C LYS A 421 17.93 14.43 -14.63
N GLU A 422 17.10 14.63 -15.65
CA GLU A 422 17.28 14.00 -16.95
C GLU A 422 17.81 14.96 -18.01
N SER A 423 18.57 14.42 -18.96
CA SER A 423 19.03 15.18 -20.13
C SER A 423 17.84 15.39 -21.09
N VAL A 424 17.41 16.64 -21.23
CA VAL A 424 16.29 17.04 -22.08
C VAL A 424 16.81 17.72 -23.34
N LYS A 425 16.29 17.31 -24.50
CA LYS A 425 16.60 17.95 -25.78
C LYS A 425 15.64 19.11 -26.07
N ALA A 426 16.18 20.12 -26.74
CA ALA A 426 15.42 21.28 -27.18
C ALA A 426 14.18 20.86 -28.00
N ASN A 427 13.03 21.38 -27.59
CA ASN A 427 11.71 21.22 -28.19
C ASN A 427 11.16 19.79 -28.24
N GLU A 428 11.84 18.82 -27.61
CA GLU A 428 11.31 17.47 -27.40
C GLU A 428 10.31 17.51 -26.23
N ALA A 429 9.12 16.98 -26.45
CA ALA A 429 8.09 16.94 -25.43
C ALA A 429 8.29 15.74 -24.50
N SER A 430 8.00 15.92 -23.22
CA SER A 430 7.88 14.80 -22.28
C SER A 430 6.75 13.85 -22.68
N GLU A 431 6.76 12.63 -22.12
CA GLU A 431 5.57 11.78 -22.14
C GLU A 431 4.37 12.53 -21.52
N PRO A 432 3.14 12.34 -22.01
CA PRO A 432 1.93 12.89 -21.42
C PRO A 432 1.76 12.43 -19.96
N PHE A 433 1.44 13.37 -19.07
CA PHE A 433 1.16 13.12 -17.67
C PHE A 433 -0.31 13.45 -17.38
N LEU A 434 -1.03 12.58 -16.67
CA LEU A 434 -2.45 12.78 -16.37
C LEU A 434 -2.64 14.08 -15.59
N PHE A 435 -3.48 14.98 -16.09
CA PHE A 435 -3.69 16.30 -15.50
C PHE A 435 -5.11 16.48 -14.96
N ALA A 436 -6.07 15.69 -15.46
CA ALA A 436 -7.44 15.66 -14.99
C ALA A 436 -7.61 14.84 -13.71
N GLY A 437 -8.61 15.20 -12.91
CA GLY A 437 -8.98 14.48 -11.68
C GLY A 437 -8.78 15.26 -10.38
N TRP A 438 -8.10 16.41 -10.45
CA TRP A 438 -7.81 17.25 -9.28
C TRP A 438 -8.10 18.73 -9.54
N ALA A 439 -8.57 19.42 -8.50
CA ALA A 439 -8.77 20.87 -8.54
C ALA A 439 -7.48 21.63 -8.17
N ASP A 440 -6.73 21.11 -7.19
CA ASP A 440 -5.55 21.76 -6.62
C ASP A 440 -4.30 21.07 -7.17
N ARG A 441 -3.54 21.80 -8.00
CA ARG A 441 -2.43 21.25 -8.78
C ARG A 441 -1.26 22.22 -8.85
N ILE A 442 -0.07 21.67 -8.72
CA ILE A 442 1.19 22.42 -8.76
C ILE A 442 2.21 21.62 -9.57
N GLY A 443 3.03 22.33 -10.34
CA GLY A 443 4.22 21.82 -10.98
C GLY A 443 5.48 22.44 -10.39
N TRP A 444 6.56 21.68 -10.39
CA TRP A 444 7.89 22.14 -10.02
C TRP A 444 8.83 21.87 -11.18
N VAL A 445 9.66 22.85 -11.51
CA VAL A 445 10.69 22.70 -12.53
C VAL A 445 12.01 23.24 -12.03
N LYS A 446 13.08 22.48 -12.25
CA LYS A 446 14.45 22.88 -11.95
C LYS A 446 15.27 22.79 -13.23
N ASN A 447 16.07 23.83 -13.46
CA ASN A 447 17.04 23.88 -14.54
C ASN A 447 18.43 23.62 -13.95
N GLU A 448 18.87 22.37 -13.96
CA GLU A 448 20.24 22.01 -13.57
C GLU A 448 21.28 22.29 -14.67
N GLY A 449 20.87 22.91 -15.77
CA GLY A 449 21.77 23.37 -16.84
C GLY A 449 22.55 24.64 -16.51
N VAL A 450 23.31 25.10 -17.51
CA VAL A 450 24.25 26.24 -17.40
C VAL A 450 23.77 27.51 -18.09
N GLN A 451 22.58 27.48 -18.71
CA GLN A 451 21.98 28.61 -19.42
C GLN A 451 20.50 28.76 -19.04
N PRO A 452 19.91 29.96 -19.19
CA PRO A 452 18.47 30.14 -19.00
C PRO A 452 17.68 29.31 -20.03
N VAL A 453 16.66 28.61 -19.55
CA VAL A 453 15.79 27.72 -20.33
C VAL A 453 14.33 28.10 -20.11
N THR A 454 13.56 28.20 -21.19
CA THR A 454 12.11 28.34 -21.12
C THR A 454 11.47 26.96 -21.18
N PHE A 455 10.71 26.64 -20.14
CA PHE A 455 9.89 25.44 -20.06
C PHE A 455 8.45 25.78 -20.45
N THR A 456 7.94 25.14 -21.49
CA THR A 456 6.57 25.30 -21.99
C THR A 456 5.72 24.11 -21.58
N TYR A 457 4.62 24.39 -20.90
CA TYR A 457 3.61 23.41 -20.51
C TYR A 457 2.50 23.41 -21.55
N GLU A 458 2.25 22.26 -22.15
CA GLU A 458 1.18 22.04 -23.13
C GLU A 458 0.14 21.08 -22.54
N VAL A 459 -1.13 21.30 -22.86
CA VAL A 459 -2.24 20.43 -22.46
C VAL A 459 -2.98 19.90 -23.67
N ASP A 460 -3.48 18.67 -23.54
CA ASP A 460 -4.51 18.11 -24.39
C ASP A 460 -5.82 18.10 -23.59
N GLU A 461 -6.74 19.01 -23.93
CA GLU A 461 -8.00 19.19 -23.20
C GLU A 461 -9.01 18.07 -23.42
N THR A 462 -8.91 17.34 -24.53
CA THR A 462 -9.97 16.44 -25.00
C THR A 462 -9.50 15.00 -25.22
N GLY A 463 -8.22 14.73 -24.98
CA GLY A 463 -7.63 13.42 -25.17
C GLY A 463 -7.57 12.98 -26.64
N THR A 464 -7.34 13.94 -27.53
CA THR A 464 -7.31 13.74 -28.99
C THR A 464 -5.93 13.98 -29.60
N ASN A 465 -4.91 14.21 -28.76
CA ASN A 465 -3.57 14.65 -29.11
C ASN A 465 -3.51 16.03 -29.80
N ASP A 466 -4.52 16.89 -29.57
CA ASP A 466 -4.48 18.31 -29.96
C ASP A 466 -3.86 19.15 -28.82
N TRP A 467 -2.55 19.34 -28.88
CA TRP A 467 -1.77 19.98 -27.83
C TRP A 467 -1.76 21.50 -27.94
N LYS A 468 -2.16 22.18 -26.87
CA LYS A 468 -2.17 23.64 -26.77
C LYS A 468 -1.24 24.11 -25.66
N GLN A 469 -0.52 25.20 -25.92
CA GLN A 469 0.27 25.85 -24.88
C GLN A 469 -0.65 26.39 -23.77
N LEU A 470 -0.37 25.97 -22.54
CA LEU A 470 -1.06 26.44 -21.33
C LEU A 470 -0.26 27.54 -20.64
N LYS A 471 1.01 27.28 -20.33
CA LYS A 471 1.91 28.18 -19.58
C LYS A 471 3.34 28.06 -20.07
N SER A 472 4.18 29.04 -19.74
CA SER A 472 5.62 28.93 -19.91
C SER A 472 6.35 29.69 -18.80
N VAL A 473 7.51 29.19 -18.40
CA VAL A 473 8.36 29.79 -17.38
C VAL A 473 9.82 29.71 -17.80
N THR A 474 10.55 30.82 -17.71
CA THR A 474 12.00 30.84 -17.91
C THR A 474 12.68 30.64 -16.58
N VAL A 475 13.58 29.67 -16.52
CA VAL A 475 14.30 29.28 -15.30
C VAL A 475 15.79 29.47 -15.53
N GLU A 476 16.40 30.28 -14.69
CA GLU A 476 17.84 30.56 -14.70
C GLU A 476 18.67 29.31 -14.36
N PRO A 477 19.96 29.27 -14.73
CA PRO A 477 20.86 28.16 -14.39
C PRO A 477 20.87 27.86 -12.88
N GLY A 478 20.71 26.59 -12.53
CA GLY A 478 20.69 26.12 -11.14
C GLY A 478 19.48 26.55 -10.31
N LYS A 479 18.52 27.27 -10.91
CA LYS A 479 17.31 27.73 -10.23
C LYS A 479 16.12 26.80 -10.49
N ALA A 480 15.08 27.00 -9.69
CA ALA A 480 13.82 26.31 -9.80
C ALA A 480 12.67 27.32 -9.89
N ALA A 481 11.53 26.85 -10.39
CA ALA A 481 10.29 27.60 -10.39
C ALA A 481 9.12 26.71 -9.97
N CYS A 482 8.22 27.30 -9.21
CA CYS A 482 6.91 26.76 -8.89
C CYS A 482 5.88 27.24 -9.92
N VAL A 483 5.10 26.32 -10.48
CA VAL A 483 4.08 26.58 -11.50
C VAL A 483 2.72 26.14 -10.95
N MET A 484 1.93 27.09 -10.46
CA MET A 484 0.59 26.82 -9.95
C MET A 484 -0.41 26.66 -11.11
N PHE A 485 -1.34 25.71 -10.99
CA PHE A 485 -2.44 25.52 -11.94
C PHE A 485 -3.78 25.71 -11.25
N SER A 486 -4.59 26.63 -11.77
CA SER A 486 -5.93 26.89 -11.24
C SER A 486 -6.91 25.81 -11.68
N ALA A 487 -8.08 25.75 -11.04
CA ALA A 487 -9.19 24.90 -11.52
C ALA A 487 -9.68 25.28 -12.93
N GLY A 488 -9.36 26.50 -13.41
CA GLY A 488 -9.68 26.95 -14.77
C GLY A 488 -8.70 26.43 -15.84
N ASP A 489 -7.52 25.97 -15.45
CA ASP A 489 -6.51 25.41 -16.37
C ASP A 489 -6.93 23.99 -16.77
N LYS A 490 -7.65 23.84 -17.89
CA LYS A 490 -8.20 22.54 -18.30
C LYS A 490 -7.16 21.69 -19.05
N GLY A 491 -7.31 20.37 -18.97
CA GLY A 491 -6.46 19.39 -19.65
C GLY A 491 -6.78 17.99 -19.16
N GLU A 492 -6.95 17.03 -20.08
CA GLU A 492 -6.88 15.60 -19.76
C GLU A 492 -5.44 15.21 -19.44
N TRP A 493 -4.52 15.65 -20.30
CA TRP A 493 -3.09 15.41 -20.20
C TRP A 493 -2.30 16.72 -20.20
N ILE A 494 -1.13 16.72 -19.56
CA ILE A 494 -0.13 17.78 -19.60
C ILE A 494 1.22 17.22 -20.02
N ARG A 495 2.03 17.99 -20.73
CA ARG A 495 3.43 17.67 -21.05
C ARG A 495 4.31 18.91 -21.02
N VAL A 496 5.62 18.72 -20.93
CA VAL A 496 6.60 19.80 -20.83
C VAL A 496 7.57 19.75 -22.00
N LYS A 497 7.97 20.92 -22.52
CA LYS A 497 9.07 21.10 -23.49
C LYS A 497 10.08 22.10 -22.92
N ALA A 498 11.36 21.87 -23.16
CA ALA A 498 12.40 22.87 -22.94
C ALA A 498 12.81 23.48 -24.27
N ASP A 499 12.95 24.81 -24.37
CA ASP A 499 13.36 25.48 -25.62
C ASP A 499 14.81 25.18 -26.04
N LYS A 500 15.64 24.73 -25.08
CA LYS A 500 17.06 24.41 -25.25
C LYS A 500 17.40 23.08 -24.59
N ASN A 501 18.54 22.50 -25.00
CA ASN A 501 19.11 21.36 -24.32
C ASN A 501 19.48 21.74 -22.89
N THR A 502 19.12 20.90 -21.93
CA THR A 502 19.45 21.10 -20.51
C THR A 502 19.41 19.79 -19.71
N LEU A 503 19.88 19.84 -18.47
CA LEU A 503 19.56 18.87 -17.43
C LEU A 503 18.37 19.45 -16.65
N ALA A 504 17.27 18.71 -16.54
CA ALA A 504 16.05 19.21 -15.92
C ALA A 504 15.36 18.18 -15.01
N THR A 505 14.70 18.72 -13.99
CA THR A 505 13.67 18.03 -13.21
C THR A 505 12.34 18.74 -13.46
N ALA A 506 11.29 17.99 -13.78
CA ALA A 506 9.93 18.49 -13.93
C ALA A 506 8.93 17.53 -13.28
N SER A 507 8.34 17.95 -12.18
CA SER A 507 7.39 17.18 -11.38
C SER A 507 6.06 17.88 -11.21
N PHE A 508 5.04 17.08 -10.89
CA PHE A 508 3.68 17.51 -10.64
C PHE A 508 3.20 16.87 -9.33
N SER A 509 2.52 17.67 -8.52
CA SER A 509 1.88 17.21 -7.30
C SER A 509 0.43 17.69 -7.31
N TYR A 510 -0.48 16.77 -7.04
CA TYR A 510 -1.92 17.03 -7.06
C TYR A 510 -2.52 16.63 -5.72
N THR A 511 -3.50 17.40 -5.26
CA THR A 511 -4.17 17.11 -3.99
C THR A 511 -5.67 17.16 -4.14
N THR A 512 -6.34 16.28 -3.41
CA THR A 512 -7.78 16.37 -3.16
C THR A 512 -7.95 17.12 -1.85
N SER A 513 -8.94 18.01 -1.77
CA SER A 513 -9.27 18.66 -0.50
C SER A 513 -9.61 17.59 0.55
N ASP A 514 -8.89 17.57 1.68
CA ASP A 514 -9.13 16.60 2.74
C ASP A 514 -10.34 17.04 3.57
N VAL A 515 -11.48 16.44 3.26
CA VAL A 515 -12.77 16.73 3.93
C VAL A 515 -12.99 15.88 5.17
N ARG A 516 -12.02 15.04 5.55
CA ARG A 516 -12.15 14.20 6.75
C ARG A 516 -12.18 15.07 8.00
N SER A 517 -12.99 14.64 8.96
CA SER A 517 -13.05 15.28 10.29
C SER A 517 -11.70 15.17 11.00
N SER A 518 -11.43 16.07 11.93
CA SER A 518 -10.35 15.88 12.92
C SER A 518 -10.78 15.00 14.10
N GLN A 519 -12.07 14.61 14.15
CA GLN A 519 -12.62 13.73 15.16
C GLN A 519 -12.67 12.29 14.62
N PRO A 520 -12.24 11.29 15.42
CA PRO A 520 -12.36 9.89 15.05
C PRO A 520 -13.80 9.44 14.85
N SER A 521 -13.98 8.46 13.95
CA SER A 521 -15.24 7.72 13.81
C SER A 521 -15.68 7.04 15.12
N ALA A 522 -16.99 6.87 15.30
CA ALA A 522 -17.57 6.19 16.46
C ALA A 522 -17.10 4.73 16.59
N MET A 523 -16.57 4.12 15.53
CA MET A 523 -15.97 2.78 15.56
C MET A 523 -14.77 2.66 16.51
N TYR A 524 -14.16 3.78 16.90
CA TYR A 524 -13.06 3.83 17.87
C TYR A 524 -13.51 4.02 19.32
N LYS A 525 -14.83 4.10 19.56
CA LYS A 525 -15.37 4.19 20.92
C LYS A 525 -14.90 2.98 21.75
N GLY A 526 -14.26 3.27 22.88
CA GLY A 526 -13.63 2.25 23.72
C GLY A 526 -12.11 2.19 23.60
N LEU A 527 -11.46 2.93 22.71
CA LEU A 527 -10.03 3.23 22.83
C LEU A 527 -9.79 4.28 23.91
N ALA A 528 -8.78 4.09 24.75
CA ALA A 528 -8.38 5.02 25.80
C ALA A 528 -7.77 6.27 25.17
N PHE A 529 -8.11 7.45 25.68
CA PHE A 529 -7.45 8.70 25.29
C PHE A 529 -6.03 8.78 25.90
N VAL A 530 -5.15 9.53 25.26
CA VAL A 530 -3.73 9.67 25.67
C VAL A 530 -3.55 10.18 27.10
N ALA A 531 -4.45 11.04 27.57
CA ALA A 531 -4.42 11.62 28.92
C ALA A 531 -4.93 10.65 30.00
N GLU A 532 -5.49 9.50 29.63
CA GLU A 532 -6.05 8.56 30.60
C GLU A 532 -4.96 7.67 31.21
N THR A 533 -5.07 7.51 32.52
CA THR A 533 -4.15 6.70 33.34
C THR A 533 -4.64 5.27 33.54
N ASP A 534 -5.91 4.99 33.22
CA ASP A 534 -6.56 3.70 33.44
C ASP A 534 -7.02 3.07 32.11
N LEU A 535 -6.48 1.90 31.77
CA LEU A 535 -6.81 1.18 30.54
C LEU A 535 -6.41 -0.30 30.59
N THR A 536 -6.88 -1.07 29.62
CA THR A 536 -6.40 -2.42 29.29
C THR A 536 -5.46 -2.36 28.09
N GLY A 537 -4.21 -2.78 28.31
CA GLY A 537 -3.15 -2.82 27.31
C GLY A 537 -2.63 -4.24 27.10
N GLY A 538 -1.49 -4.34 26.43
CA GLY A 538 -0.79 -5.60 26.26
C GLY A 538 0.03 -5.67 24.97
N LEU A 539 0.92 -6.64 24.93
CA LEU A 539 1.79 -6.90 23.79
C LEU A 539 1.18 -7.98 22.89
N LEU A 540 1.27 -7.77 21.58
CA LEU A 540 0.61 -8.58 20.55
C LEU A 540 1.62 -9.42 19.74
N TYR A 541 1.34 -10.71 19.58
CA TYR A 541 2.15 -11.63 18.77
C TYR A 541 1.27 -12.61 17.99
N GLY A 542 1.30 -12.57 16.66
CA GLY A 542 0.70 -13.61 15.82
C GLY A 542 1.47 -14.91 16.01
N LEU A 543 0.85 -15.96 16.56
CA LEU A 543 1.56 -17.13 17.02
C LEU A 543 2.00 -18.05 15.87
N GLY A 544 3.14 -18.71 16.05
CA GLY A 544 3.66 -19.74 15.15
C GLY A 544 3.11 -21.14 15.39
N ASP A 545 3.82 -22.13 14.83
CA ASP A 545 3.57 -23.57 15.04
C ASP A 545 2.14 -24.03 14.71
N ASN A 546 1.54 -23.40 13.70
CA ASN A 546 0.17 -23.69 13.26
C ASN A 546 -0.90 -23.52 14.35
N ARG A 547 -0.62 -22.73 15.41
CA ARG A 547 -1.61 -22.35 16.44
C ARG A 547 -2.74 -21.50 15.86
N ARG A 548 -2.43 -20.70 14.82
CA ARG A 548 -3.38 -19.81 14.12
C ARG A 548 -4.20 -18.94 15.07
N ALA A 549 -3.52 -18.42 16.08
CA ALA A 549 -4.08 -17.55 17.11
C ALA A 549 -3.22 -16.31 17.29
N LEU A 550 -3.81 -15.22 17.76
CA LEU A 550 -3.10 -14.05 18.23
C LEU A 550 -2.84 -14.20 19.73
N GLY A 551 -1.58 -14.21 20.13
CA GLY A 551 -1.16 -14.12 21.52
C GLY A 551 -1.24 -12.67 22.00
N LEU A 552 -1.84 -12.49 23.17
CA LEU A 552 -1.92 -11.22 23.90
C LEU A 552 -1.35 -11.43 25.30
N LEU A 553 -0.22 -10.78 25.58
CA LEU A 553 0.26 -10.63 26.95
C LEU A 553 -0.42 -9.39 27.54
N ALA A 554 -1.58 -9.61 28.19
CA ALA A 554 -2.47 -8.55 28.62
C ALA A 554 -1.95 -7.85 29.88
N SER A 555 -2.21 -6.56 29.97
CA SER A 555 -1.93 -5.74 31.13
C SER A 555 -3.07 -4.78 31.42
N THR A 556 -3.15 -4.34 32.67
CA THR A 556 -3.98 -3.21 33.08
C THR A 556 -3.07 -2.09 33.53
N VAL A 557 -3.43 -0.87 33.17
CA VAL A 557 -2.85 0.34 33.73
C VAL A 557 -3.86 0.89 34.72
N VAL A 558 -3.44 1.17 35.94
CA VAL A 558 -4.24 1.83 36.98
C VAL A 558 -3.38 2.91 37.60
N ASP A 559 -3.85 4.16 37.60
CA ASP A 559 -3.10 5.33 38.05
C ASP A 559 -1.71 5.44 37.37
N GLY A 560 -1.61 4.99 36.11
CA GLY A 560 -0.36 4.99 35.33
C GLY A 560 0.54 3.79 35.54
N GLU A 561 0.28 2.97 36.56
CA GLU A 561 1.07 1.78 36.88
C GLU A 561 0.62 0.55 36.08
N VAL A 562 1.56 -0.13 35.43
CA VAL A 562 1.27 -1.27 34.54
C VAL A 562 1.39 -2.58 35.32
N THR A 563 0.32 -3.36 35.35
CA THR A 563 0.29 -4.72 35.91
C THR A 563 -0.12 -5.73 34.86
N GLU A 564 0.68 -6.79 34.67
CA GLU A 564 0.33 -7.91 33.80
C GLU A 564 -0.86 -8.70 34.38
N THR A 565 -1.89 -8.97 33.57
CA THR A 565 -3.11 -9.67 34.01
C THR A 565 -3.20 -11.12 33.55
N GLY A 566 -2.38 -11.50 32.56
CA GLY A 566 -2.21 -12.86 32.08
C GLY A 566 -1.97 -12.95 30.58
N TYR A 567 -1.76 -14.18 30.10
CA TYR A 567 -1.62 -14.50 28.68
C TYR A 567 -2.95 -15.02 28.10
N TYR A 568 -3.32 -14.52 26.93
CA TYR A 568 -4.57 -14.84 26.23
C TYR A 568 -4.30 -15.15 24.76
N GLU A 569 -5.18 -15.95 24.17
CA GLU A 569 -5.18 -16.26 22.75
C GLU A 569 -6.52 -15.90 22.12
N MET A 570 -6.46 -15.25 20.94
CA MET A 570 -7.63 -14.96 20.12
C MET A 570 -7.59 -15.77 18.81
N GLY A 571 -8.60 -16.62 18.61
CA GLY A 571 -8.78 -17.43 17.40
C GLY A 571 -9.61 -16.74 16.30
N ASP A 572 -10.12 -17.53 15.36
CA ASP A 572 -11.06 -17.10 14.31
C ASP A 572 -12.45 -16.72 14.83
N LYS A 573 -12.85 -17.26 15.99
CA LYS A 573 -14.08 -16.87 16.68
C LYS A 573 -14.01 -15.52 17.39
N LEU A 574 -12.90 -14.79 17.30
CA LEU A 574 -12.70 -13.52 18.01
C LEU A 574 -13.03 -13.59 19.52
N GLU A 575 -12.61 -14.68 20.16
CA GLU A 575 -12.74 -14.89 21.60
C GLU A 575 -11.36 -14.80 22.25
N LEU A 576 -11.18 -13.94 23.26
CA LEU A 576 -9.95 -13.90 24.06
C LEU A 576 -10.01 -14.94 25.18
N VAL A 577 -9.26 -16.02 25.02
CA VAL A 577 -9.22 -17.16 25.96
C VAL A 577 -7.91 -17.13 26.74
N ARG A 578 -8.00 -17.08 28.08
CA ARG A 578 -6.84 -17.16 28.97
C ARG A 578 -6.11 -18.49 28.83
N LYS A 579 -4.78 -18.46 28.89
CA LYS A 579 -3.90 -19.64 28.77
C LYS A 579 -2.85 -19.65 29.86
N ASP A 580 -2.53 -20.84 30.36
CA ASP A 580 -1.43 -21.08 31.27
C ASP A 580 -0.22 -21.61 30.48
N ASP A 581 0.49 -20.70 29.80
CA ASP A 581 1.65 -20.99 28.96
C ASP A 581 2.74 -19.95 29.23
N THR A 582 3.58 -20.23 30.24
CA THR A 582 4.63 -19.32 30.68
C THR A 582 5.71 -19.12 29.62
N ALA A 583 6.01 -20.14 28.81
CA ALA A 583 7.03 -20.05 27.77
C ALA A 583 6.62 -19.05 26.68
N THR A 584 5.38 -19.11 26.20
CA THR A 584 4.89 -18.13 25.23
C THR A 584 4.76 -16.74 25.86
N ALA A 585 4.30 -16.64 27.11
CA ALA A 585 4.24 -15.35 27.81
C ALA A 585 5.62 -14.69 27.95
N ASP A 586 6.64 -15.45 28.35
CA ASP A 586 8.03 -14.98 28.47
C ASP A 586 8.63 -14.59 27.13
N PHE A 587 8.31 -15.34 26.07
CA PHE A 587 8.70 -15.00 24.71
C PHE A 587 8.09 -13.66 24.28
N ILE A 588 6.78 -13.46 24.45
CA ILE A 588 6.12 -12.18 24.12
C ILE A 588 6.73 -11.04 24.94
N ARG A 589 6.92 -11.24 26.25
CA ARG A 589 7.46 -10.21 27.15
C ARG A 589 8.84 -9.73 26.72
N SER A 590 9.69 -10.63 26.22
CA SER A 590 11.06 -10.32 25.83
C SER A 590 11.15 -9.82 24.38
N LYS A 591 10.58 -10.57 23.43
CA LYS A 591 10.72 -10.31 22.00
C LYS A 591 9.77 -9.25 21.45
N PHE A 592 8.68 -8.96 22.16
CA PHE A 592 7.71 -7.94 21.75
C PHE A 592 7.73 -6.75 22.69
N ALA A 593 8.73 -6.61 23.56
CA ALA A 593 8.93 -5.39 24.33
C ALA A 593 8.98 -4.17 23.39
N ILE A 594 8.36 -3.08 23.82
CA ILE A 594 8.38 -1.82 23.06
C ILE A 594 9.74 -1.16 23.30
N PRO A 595 10.50 -0.82 22.26
CA PRO A 595 11.80 -0.22 22.42
C PRO A 595 11.69 1.21 22.97
N GLN A 596 12.70 1.64 23.72
CA GLN A 596 12.81 3.00 24.24
C GLN A 596 13.75 3.83 23.37
N GLN A 597 13.52 5.14 23.33
CA GLN A 597 14.44 6.13 22.74
C GLN A 597 14.84 5.87 21.28
N VAL A 598 13.96 5.25 20.49
CA VAL A 598 14.20 5.05 19.04
C VAL A 598 13.91 6.29 18.19
N VAL A 599 13.35 7.33 18.81
CA VAL A 599 13.17 8.69 18.25
C VAL A 599 13.57 9.70 19.31
N SER A 600 13.83 10.95 18.90
CA SER A 600 14.09 12.05 19.83
C SER A 600 12.98 13.10 19.72
N ILE A 601 12.18 13.27 20.77
CA ILE A 601 11.12 14.29 20.81
C ILE A 601 11.71 15.58 21.36
N GLU A 602 11.95 16.55 20.48
CA GLU A 602 12.50 17.86 20.85
C GLU A 602 11.38 18.90 20.97
N SER A 603 11.70 20.05 21.58
CA SER A 603 10.72 21.14 21.73
C SER A 603 10.19 21.73 20.41
N SER A 604 10.86 21.43 19.30
CA SER A 604 10.53 21.88 17.94
C SER A 604 9.83 20.82 17.09
N SER A 605 10.19 19.54 17.22
CA SER A 605 9.78 18.45 16.32
C SER A 605 10.21 17.09 16.88
N VAL A 606 9.69 16.01 16.29
CA VAL A 606 10.26 14.68 16.46
C VAL A 606 11.41 14.54 15.49
N LEU A 607 12.61 14.24 15.98
CA LEU A 607 13.78 13.89 15.17
C LEU A 607 13.89 12.37 15.04
N VAL A 608 13.95 11.92 13.79
CA VAL A 608 14.29 10.55 13.41
C VAL A 608 15.65 10.57 12.74
N VAL A 609 16.54 9.65 13.16
CA VAL A 609 17.79 9.36 12.46
C VAL A 609 17.66 7.96 11.88
N ASP A 610 17.59 7.86 10.56
CA ASP A 610 17.39 6.58 9.90
C ASP A 610 18.67 5.73 9.89
N ASP A 611 18.58 4.51 9.33
CA ASP A 611 19.68 3.55 9.35
C ASP A 611 20.86 3.97 8.46
N LEU A 612 20.62 4.88 7.52
CA LEU A 612 21.65 5.53 6.70
C LEU A 612 22.23 6.79 7.37
N GLY A 613 21.75 7.16 8.57
CA GLY A 613 22.19 8.34 9.30
C GLY A 613 21.57 9.65 8.79
N ARG A 614 20.58 9.59 7.91
CA ARG A 614 19.84 10.77 7.46
C ARG A 614 18.89 11.22 8.56
N ARG A 615 18.69 12.54 8.66
CA ARG A 615 17.92 13.18 9.72
C ARG A 615 16.61 13.69 9.15
N TRP A 616 15.49 13.31 9.77
CA TRP A 616 14.15 13.65 9.34
C TRP A 616 13.36 14.21 10.51
N ARG A 617 12.67 15.34 10.31
CA ARG A 617 11.88 15.97 11.37
C ARG A 617 10.39 15.88 11.07
N LEU A 618 9.63 15.33 12.03
CA LEU A 618 8.19 15.14 11.95
C LEU A 618 7.46 16.11 12.91
N PRO A 619 6.19 16.43 12.64
CA PRO A 619 5.43 17.35 13.47
C PRO A 619 5.12 16.79 14.86
N LEU A 620 5.05 17.68 15.84
CA LEU A 620 4.55 17.38 17.18
C LEU A 620 3.03 17.34 17.16
N GLY A 621 2.47 16.43 17.95
CA GLY A 621 1.05 16.36 18.29
C GLY A 621 0.80 16.76 19.74
N ASN A 622 -0.03 15.97 20.44
CA ASN A 622 -0.31 16.16 21.86
C ASN A 622 0.94 15.89 22.72
N GLU A 623 1.24 16.76 23.68
CA GLU A 623 2.45 16.66 24.51
C GLU A 623 2.45 15.46 25.47
N GLU A 624 1.27 14.96 25.84
CA GLU A 624 1.08 13.77 26.69
C GLU A 624 1.75 12.51 26.10
N TYR A 625 1.94 12.46 24.78
CA TYR A 625 2.64 11.35 24.13
C TYR A 625 4.13 11.28 24.46
N THR A 626 4.76 12.40 24.83
CA THR A 626 6.23 12.50 24.97
C THR A 626 6.75 11.52 26.01
N SER A 627 6.26 11.65 27.25
CA SER A 627 6.68 10.81 28.37
C SER A 627 6.34 9.33 28.15
N LEU A 628 5.18 9.06 27.54
CA LEU A 628 4.76 7.69 27.22
C LEU A 628 5.66 7.04 26.17
N THR A 629 6.09 7.81 25.16
CA THR A 629 6.98 7.35 24.10
C THR A 629 8.38 7.08 24.65
N ASP A 630 8.93 8.02 25.42
CA ASP A 630 10.28 7.90 26.01
C ASP A 630 10.40 6.70 26.96
N GLN A 631 9.32 6.37 27.68
CA GLN A 631 9.24 5.21 28.57
C GLN A 631 8.95 3.88 27.85
N GLY A 632 8.80 3.88 26.52
CA GLY A 632 8.48 2.67 25.75
C GLY A 632 7.09 2.12 26.07
N LYS A 633 6.10 3.00 26.27
CA LYS A 633 4.70 2.61 26.54
C LYS A 633 3.83 2.56 25.28
N LEU A 634 4.33 3.04 24.15
CA LEU A 634 3.60 3.14 22.89
C LEU A 634 4.49 2.60 21.76
N ARG A 635 4.01 1.63 20.98
CA ARG A 635 4.78 1.11 19.86
C ARG A 635 4.95 2.17 18.78
N ILE A 636 6.20 2.38 18.34
CA ILE A 636 6.54 3.41 17.36
C ILE A 636 6.52 2.89 15.91
N CYS A 637 6.94 1.65 15.68
CA CYS A 637 6.99 1.09 14.32
C CYS A 637 6.69 -0.40 14.33
N ARG A 638 5.91 -0.87 13.35
CA ARG A 638 5.68 -2.29 13.08
C ARG A 638 5.24 -2.52 11.64
N GLU A 639 5.65 -3.66 11.08
CA GLU A 639 5.05 -4.17 9.86
C GLU A 639 3.63 -4.71 10.16
N VAL A 640 2.62 -4.19 9.47
CA VAL A 640 1.20 -4.57 9.65
C VAL A 640 0.50 -4.93 8.34
N ALA A 641 1.23 -4.81 7.23
CA ALA A 641 0.93 -5.44 5.96
C ALA A 641 2.29 -5.84 5.37
N THR A 642 2.35 -6.90 4.57
CA THR A 642 3.63 -7.43 4.07
C THR A 642 4.47 -6.31 3.43
N GLU A 643 5.73 -6.19 3.89
CA GLU A 643 6.73 -5.20 3.46
C GLU A 643 6.34 -3.71 3.67
N ARG A 644 5.31 -3.41 4.48
CA ARG A 644 4.84 -2.05 4.77
C ARG A 644 4.78 -1.77 6.26
N ASP A 645 5.55 -0.77 6.67
CA ASP A 645 5.53 -0.31 8.05
C ASP A 645 4.45 0.72 8.30
N LEU A 646 3.78 0.54 9.43
CA LEU A 646 3.01 1.57 10.08
C LEU A 646 3.87 2.19 11.18
N PHE A 647 4.14 3.48 11.05
CA PHE A 647 4.88 4.26 12.04
C PHE A 647 3.89 5.12 12.83
N SER A 648 3.96 5.09 14.16
CA SER A 648 3.10 5.86 15.06
C SER A 648 3.94 6.74 15.97
N CYS A 649 3.76 8.05 15.89
CA CYS A 649 4.48 8.97 16.76
C CYS A 649 3.67 10.24 17.01
N MET A 650 3.69 10.71 18.26
CA MET A 650 2.98 11.92 18.70
C MET A 650 1.49 11.94 18.28
N GLY A 651 0.84 10.78 18.32
CA GLY A 651 -0.58 10.63 17.96
C GLY A 651 -0.86 10.70 16.46
N THR A 652 0.13 10.50 15.60
CA THR A 652 -0.08 10.39 14.14
C THR A 652 0.44 9.04 13.65
N PHE A 653 -0.39 8.36 12.86
CA PHE A 653 0.02 7.22 12.07
C PHE A 653 0.55 7.67 10.72
N TYR A 654 1.62 7.03 10.27
CA TYR A 654 2.30 7.28 9.01
C TYR A 654 2.48 5.97 8.24
N GLU A 655 2.22 6.01 6.93
CA GLU A 655 2.72 4.99 6.00
C GLU A 655 4.23 5.20 5.87
N LEU A 656 5.01 4.16 6.16
CA LEU A 656 6.45 4.18 6.07
C LEU A 656 6.93 3.10 5.08
N PRO A 657 7.35 3.50 3.87
CA PRO A 657 7.97 2.59 2.92
C PRO A 657 9.17 1.83 3.50
N ALA A 658 9.47 0.66 2.94
CA ALA A 658 10.67 -0.09 3.28
C ALA A 658 11.95 0.68 2.88
N GLU A 659 13.09 0.35 3.49
CA GLU A 659 14.36 1.09 3.28
C GLU A 659 14.86 1.03 1.82
N ASN A 660 14.61 -0.09 1.12
CA ASN A 660 14.87 -0.27 -0.31
C ASN A 660 13.93 0.53 -1.23
N ALA A 661 12.84 1.09 -0.68
CA ALA A 661 11.94 2.06 -1.31
C ALA A 661 12.12 3.47 -0.70
N ASP A 662 13.35 3.75 -0.23
CA ASP A 662 13.86 5.03 0.31
C ASP A 662 13.32 5.44 1.69
N GLY A 663 12.50 4.59 2.32
CA GLY A 663 12.15 4.68 3.73
C GLY A 663 11.57 6.03 4.13
N TYR A 664 12.20 6.65 5.14
CA TYR A 664 11.73 7.91 5.72
C TYR A 664 11.64 9.05 4.72
N ALA A 665 12.45 9.08 3.65
CA ALA A 665 12.37 10.12 2.61
C ALA A 665 10.99 10.16 1.95
N LYS A 666 10.25 9.05 1.99
CA LYS A 666 8.94 8.83 1.36
C LYS A 666 7.79 8.65 2.36
N ILE A 667 8.04 8.87 3.66
CA ILE A 667 7.02 8.79 4.70
C ILE A 667 5.83 9.71 4.39
N ARG A 668 4.62 9.27 4.77
CA ARG A 668 3.37 10.00 4.56
C ARG A 668 2.46 9.87 5.78
N PRO A 669 1.88 10.95 6.31
CA PRO A 669 0.89 10.87 7.37
C PRO A 669 -0.44 10.29 6.84
N VAL A 670 -1.06 9.44 7.62
CA VAL A 670 -2.36 8.80 7.35
C VAL A 670 -3.46 9.52 8.12
N SER A 671 -3.28 9.62 9.44
CA SER A 671 -4.28 10.15 10.36
C SER A 671 -3.67 10.58 11.69
N THR A 672 -4.23 11.64 12.29
CA THR A 672 -3.89 12.08 13.65
C THR A 672 -5.04 11.76 14.62
N HIS A 673 -4.71 11.28 15.81
CA HIS A 673 -5.65 10.85 16.84
C HIS A 673 -5.12 11.16 18.26
N ASN A 674 -6.00 11.05 19.25
CA ASN A 674 -5.70 11.33 20.67
C ASN A 674 -5.81 10.07 21.55
N TYR A 675 -5.53 8.89 20.98
CA TYR A 675 -5.66 7.61 21.68
C TYR A 675 -4.32 7.07 22.17
N ARG A 676 -4.32 6.47 23.36
CA ARG A 676 -3.18 5.80 24.00
C ARG A 676 -2.99 4.38 23.44
N ILE A 677 -2.70 4.28 22.15
CA ILE A 677 -2.48 2.98 21.49
C ILE A 677 -1.16 2.39 22.01
N ASN A 678 -1.27 1.32 22.80
CA ASN A 678 -0.12 0.72 23.48
C ASN A 678 0.71 -0.15 22.51
N ASP A 679 0.06 -1.09 21.83
CA ASP A 679 0.63 -1.94 20.79
C ASP A 679 -0.37 -2.10 19.64
N TYR A 680 0.12 -2.49 18.46
CA TYR A 680 -0.67 -2.84 17.30
C TYR A 680 -0.03 -3.99 16.52
N ALA A 681 -0.83 -4.81 15.83
CA ALA A 681 -0.36 -5.93 15.02
C ALA A 681 -1.32 -6.25 13.87
N SER A 682 -0.82 -6.95 12.85
CA SER A 682 -1.66 -7.62 11.86
C SER A 682 -2.02 -9.04 12.32
N TYR A 683 -3.27 -9.45 12.10
CA TYR A 683 -3.74 -10.80 12.39
C TYR A 683 -4.97 -11.13 11.54
N ARG A 684 -4.91 -12.22 10.74
CA ARG A 684 -6.02 -12.70 9.89
C ARG A 684 -6.59 -11.61 8.97
N GLY A 685 -5.71 -10.74 8.46
CA GLY A 685 -6.08 -9.59 7.61
C GLY A 685 -6.72 -8.40 8.35
N MET A 686 -6.71 -8.42 9.68
CA MET A 686 -7.15 -7.33 10.53
C MET A 686 -5.96 -6.56 11.13
N LEU A 687 -6.18 -5.27 11.39
CA LEU A 687 -5.37 -4.49 12.31
C LEU A 687 -5.95 -4.65 13.73
N VAL A 688 -5.11 -5.00 14.69
CA VAL A 688 -5.47 -5.14 16.11
C VAL A 688 -4.73 -4.09 16.91
N LEU A 689 -5.42 -3.39 17.82
CA LEU A 689 -4.87 -2.34 18.67
C LEU A 689 -5.11 -2.66 20.16
N THR A 690 -4.13 -2.38 21.03
CA THR A 690 -4.29 -2.36 22.49
C THR A 690 -4.29 -0.93 23.03
N GLY A 691 -4.76 -0.73 24.27
CA GLY A 691 -5.05 0.61 24.79
C GLY A 691 -6.55 0.89 24.86
N VAL A 692 -7.30 -0.03 25.48
CA VAL A 692 -8.76 -0.09 25.45
C VAL A 692 -9.35 0.22 26.82
N LYS A 693 -10.49 0.89 26.86
CA LYS A 693 -11.41 0.97 28.00
C LYS A 693 -12.64 0.09 27.71
N PRO A 694 -12.63 -1.18 28.14
CA PRO A 694 -13.65 -2.15 27.73
C PRO A 694 -15.07 -1.68 28.08
N GLU A 695 -15.20 -0.99 29.22
CA GLU A 695 -16.48 -0.51 29.74
C GLU A 695 -17.13 0.55 28.85
N GLU A 696 -16.34 1.36 28.15
CA GLU A 696 -16.84 2.39 27.23
C GLU A 696 -17.17 1.81 25.84
N GLY A 697 -16.54 0.68 25.50
CA GLY A 697 -16.67 -0.02 24.22
C GLY A 697 -17.60 -1.24 24.25
N LYS A 698 -18.41 -1.44 25.30
CA LYS A 698 -19.21 -2.68 25.46
C LYS A 698 -20.07 -3.02 24.24
N GLU A 699 -20.76 -2.01 23.70
CA GLU A 699 -21.64 -2.14 22.53
C GLU A 699 -20.90 -2.01 21.18
N ASN A 700 -19.59 -1.78 21.21
CA ASN A 700 -18.80 -1.67 20.00
C ASN A 700 -18.36 -3.06 19.52
N GLU A 701 -18.74 -3.42 18.29
CA GLU A 701 -18.34 -4.70 17.67
C GLU A 701 -16.83 -4.82 17.45
N HIS A 702 -16.14 -3.68 17.34
CA HIS A 702 -14.69 -3.63 17.22
C HIS A 702 -13.95 -3.94 18.52
N ILE A 703 -14.63 -3.95 19.68
CA ILE A 703 -14.00 -4.17 20.99
C ILE A 703 -14.22 -5.62 21.43
N ILE A 704 -13.15 -6.42 21.41
CA ILE A 704 -13.17 -7.80 21.88
C ILE A 704 -12.67 -7.83 23.33
N VAL A 705 -13.45 -8.46 24.22
CA VAL A 705 -13.15 -8.52 25.67
C VAL A 705 -13.15 -9.98 26.12
N SER A 706 -12.20 -10.36 26.96
CA SER A 706 -12.14 -11.71 27.53
C SER A 706 -13.31 -11.98 28.47
N ASN A 707 -13.67 -13.26 28.63
CA ASN A 707 -14.77 -13.67 29.52
C ASN A 707 -14.58 -13.31 31.00
N ASP A 708 -13.32 -13.13 31.44
CA ASP A 708 -12.96 -12.70 32.79
C ASP A 708 -12.77 -11.17 32.91
N GLY A 709 -12.94 -10.42 31.81
CA GLY A 709 -12.84 -8.96 31.77
C GLY A 709 -11.42 -8.39 31.92
N LYS A 710 -10.39 -9.25 31.88
CA LYS A 710 -8.99 -8.87 32.17
C LYS A 710 -8.13 -8.60 30.94
N ALA A 711 -8.65 -8.83 29.75
CA ALA A 711 -7.99 -8.56 28.48
C ALA A 711 -9.00 -8.00 27.47
N ALA A 712 -8.54 -7.05 26.65
CA ALA A 712 -9.34 -6.49 25.58
C ALA A 712 -8.48 -5.92 24.45
N VAL A 713 -9.03 -5.94 23.24
CA VAL A 713 -8.41 -5.37 22.04
C VAL A 713 -9.46 -4.66 21.20
N TRP A 714 -9.02 -3.70 20.39
CA TRP A 714 -9.79 -3.19 19.25
C TRP A 714 -9.37 -3.93 17.98
N VAL A 715 -10.30 -4.29 17.10
CA VAL A 715 -10.04 -4.96 15.81
C VAL A 715 -10.72 -4.22 14.66
N GLY A 716 -10.05 -4.15 13.50
CA GLY A 716 -10.59 -3.56 12.27
C GLY A 716 -9.68 -3.87 11.09
N VAL A 717 -9.73 -3.06 10.03
CA VAL A 717 -8.80 -3.16 8.89
C VAL A 717 -7.82 -1.98 8.89
N ILE A 718 -6.61 -2.15 8.33
CA ILE A 718 -5.63 -1.05 8.27
C ILE A 718 -6.18 0.21 7.59
N ASP A 719 -7.02 0.04 6.56
CA ASP A 719 -7.70 1.15 5.89
C ASP A 719 -8.78 1.84 6.73
N ASP A 720 -9.15 1.31 7.90
CA ASP A 720 -9.99 2.06 8.85
C ASP A 720 -9.22 3.25 9.43
N LEU A 721 -7.89 3.23 9.45
CA LEU A 721 -7.07 4.35 9.97
C LEU A 721 -7.39 5.69 9.29
N TRP A 722 -7.87 5.68 8.04
CA TRP A 722 -8.35 6.90 7.37
C TRP A 722 -9.48 7.60 8.14
N GLN A 723 -10.24 6.87 8.96
CA GLN A 723 -11.38 7.34 9.77
C GLN A 723 -11.00 7.83 11.18
N LEU A 724 -9.72 7.78 11.57
CA LEU A 724 -9.25 8.37 12.85
C LEU A 724 -9.24 9.90 12.81
N GLY A 725 -9.08 10.45 11.62
CA GLY A 725 -9.13 11.88 11.36
C GLY A 725 -8.04 12.35 10.40
N LYS A 726 -8.18 13.56 9.88
CA LYS A 726 -7.15 14.14 9.00
C LYS A 726 -5.85 14.46 9.75
N PRO A 727 -4.68 14.40 9.08
CA PRO A 727 -3.40 14.80 9.66
C PRO A 727 -3.40 16.24 10.16
N VAL A 728 -2.96 16.45 11.40
CA VAL A 728 -2.72 17.76 12.01
C VAL A 728 -1.43 17.73 12.84
N GLY A 729 -0.91 18.89 13.23
CA GLY A 729 0.33 18.95 14.00
C GLY A 729 0.96 20.33 14.01
N LYS A 730 2.07 20.47 14.70
CA LYS A 730 2.82 21.73 14.78
C LYS A 730 4.30 21.47 15.02
N GLY A 731 5.13 22.46 14.71
CA GLY A 731 6.57 22.36 14.95
C GLY A 731 7.38 22.85 13.78
N GLY A 732 8.67 22.56 13.78
CA GLY A 732 9.53 22.87 12.66
C GLY A 732 10.97 22.48 12.97
N PRO A 733 11.90 22.76 12.05
CA PRO A 733 13.27 22.34 12.25
C PRO A 733 14.00 23.17 13.31
N TRP A 734 13.53 24.38 13.61
CA TRP A 734 14.15 25.28 14.58
C TRP A 734 13.13 25.90 15.53
N LYS A 735 13.48 25.92 16.81
CA LYS A 735 12.81 26.70 17.85
C LYS A 735 13.89 27.27 18.75
N ASP A 736 14.08 28.58 18.68
CA ASP A 736 15.12 29.30 19.42
C ASP A 736 16.49 28.60 19.27
N THR A 737 16.82 28.20 18.04
CA THR A 737 18.00 27.37 17.72
C THR A 737 19.13 28.26 17.21
N GLU A 738 20.36 28.04 17.68
CA GLU A 738 21.55 28.67 17.11
C GLU A 738 21.81 28.10 15.72
N VAL A 739 21.77 28.95 14.70
CA VAL A 739 21.95 28.56 13.29
C VAL A 739 23.14 29.28 12.68
N LYS A 740 23.79 28.60 11.72
CA LYS A 740 24.90 29.15 10.96
C LYS A 740 24.43 29.66 9.61
N ALA A 741 25.02 30.78 9.19
CA ALA A 741 24.76 31.37 7.89
C ALA A 741 24.91 30.32 6.77
N ASN A 742 23.96 30.32 5.84
CA ASN A 742 23.91 29.49 4.63
C ASN A 742 23.97 27.97 4.91
N THR A 743 23.66 27.53 6.14
CA THR A 743 23.60 26.12 6.49
C THR A 743 22.14 25.68 6.55
N PRO A 744 21.68 24.79 5.65
CA PRO A 744 20.30 24.32 5.67
C PRO A 744 19.97 23.54 6.94
N SER A 745 18.73 23.69 7.41
CA SER A 745 18.16 22.87 8.47
C SER A 745 18.02 21.41 8.06
N ASP A 746 17.79 20.53 9.05
CA ASP A 746 17.22 19.20 8.77
C ASP A 746 15.89 19.37 8.00
N PRO A 747 15.54 18.44 7.08
CA PRO A 747 14.23 18.37 6.44
C PRO A 747 13.09 18.24 7.45
N TYR A 748 12.03 19.03 7.27
CA TYR A 748 10.80 18.95 8.05
C TYR A 748 9.62 18.55 7.15
N LEU A 749 8.79 17.63 7.61
CA LEU A 749 7.67 17.11 6.82
C LEU A 749 6.60 18.19 6.64
N ILE A 750 6.27 18.51 5.39
CA ILE A 750 5.25 19.50 5.01
C ILE A 750 4.14 18.90 4.13
N GLY A 751 4.40 17.78 3.48
CA GLY A 751 3.46 17.11 2.59
C GLY A 751 2.25 16.52 3.29
N PHE A 752 1.14 16.35 2.56
CA PHE A 752 -0.10 15.68 2.98
C PHE A 752 -0.89 16.34 4.13
N TYR A 753 -0.48 17.54 4.57
CA TYR A 753 -1.31 18.43 5.40
C TYR A 753 -2.09 19.39 4.49
N ASP A 754 -3.34 19.73 4.82
CA ASP A 754 -4.16 20.61 3.99
C ASP A 754 -3.85 22.10 4.26
N LYS A 755 -4.06 22.57 5.50
CA LYS A 755 -3.85 23.97 5.89
C LYS A 755 -2.51 24.14 6.57
N LYS A 756 -1.64 24.98 5.99
CA LYS A 756 -0.26 25.16 6.44
C LYS A 756 0.02 26.64 6.69
N GLU A 757 0.52 26.96 7.87
CA GLU A 757 0.93 28.30 8.26
C GLU A 757 2.36 28.25 8.79
N LEU A 758 3.26 29.06 8.21
CA LEU A 758 4.64 29.22 8.63
C LEU A 758 4.81 30.51 9.42
N THR A 759 5.59 30.46 10.50
CA THR A 759 6.08 31.62 11.25
C THR A 759 7.60 31.58 11.33
N LEU A 760 8.26 32.68 10.95
CA LEU A 760 9.70 32.89 11.03
C LEU A 760 10.03 34.02 12.00
N SER A 761 11.09 33.84 12.81
CA SER A 761 11.62 34.89 13.69
C SER A 761 13.08 34.65 14.06
N HIS A 762 13.79 35.69 14.49
CA HIS A 762 15.19 35.62 14.90
C HIS A 762 15.52 36.61 16.03
N GLN A 763 16.69 36.45 16.65
CA GLN A 763 17.17 37.32 17.75
C GLN A 763 18.28 38.31 17.36
N SER A 764 18.71 38.33 16.10
CA SER A 764 19.65 39.36 15.60
C SER A 764 19.12 40.79 15.67
N ALA A 765 20.04 41.74 15.90
CA ALA A 765 19.76 43.18 15.91
C ALA A 765 19.61 43.80 14.51
N SER A 766 19.98 43.06 13.47
CA SER A 766 19.77 43.42 12.06
C SER A 766 18.76 42.46 11.42
N ASP A 767 18.12 42.91 10.35
CA ASP A 767 17.22 42.06 9.57
C ASP A 767 17.94 40.83 9.02
N ILE A 768 17.28 39.68 9.03
CA ILE A 768 17.81 38.40 8.54
C ILE A 768 16.97 37.91 7.36
N SER A 769 17.63 37.43 6.30
CA SER A 769 16.96 36.76 5.19
C SER A 769 16.91 35.26 5.46
N PHE A 770 15.72 34.69 5.37
CA PHE A 770 15.49 33.24 5.39
C PHE A 770 15.31 32.76 3.95
N THR A 771 16.09 31.77 3.56
CA THR A 771 15.87 31.01 2.32
C THR A 771 15.05 29.78 2.65
N ILE A 772 13.90 29.64 1.99
CA ILE A 772 12.98 28.51 2.12
C ILE A 772 13.17 27.62 0.91
N GLU A 773 13.56 26.37 1.15
CA GLU A 773 13.71 25.35 0.11
C GLU A 773 12.76 24.20 0.36
N VAL A 774 12.30 23.55 -0.71
CA VAL A 774 11.42 22.39 -0.64
C VAL A 774 11.97 21.25 -1.48
N ASP A 775 11.67 20.02 -1.10
CA ASP A 775 11.85 18.85 -1.93
C ASP A 775 10.45 18.32 -2.30
N PRO A 776 9.99 18.56 -3.54
CA PRO A 776 8.64 18.18 -3.94
C PRO A 776 8.41 16.67 -3.96
N THR A 777 9.44 15.86 -4.19
CA THR A 777 9.28 14.41 -4.43
C THR A 777 9.90 13.54 -3.34
N GLY A 778 10.75 14.10 -2.48
CA GLY A 778 11.56 13.35 -1.52
C GLY A 778 12.83 12.74 -2.10
N ASN A 779 13.22 13.06 -3.35
CA ASN A 779 14.43 12.53 -4.00
C ASN A 779 15.72 13.28 -3.62
N GLY A 780 15.65 14.25 -2.71
CA GLY A 780 16.75 15.15 -2.38
C GLY A 780 16.90 16.33 -3.35
N ASP A 781 15.89 16.60 -4.18
CA ASP A 781 15.90 17.64 -5.21
C ASP A 781 15.40 18.97 -4.66
N TRP A 782 16.22 19.59 -3.82
CA TRP A 782 15.88 20.86 -3.19
C TRP A 782 15.71 22.00 -4.21
N MET A 783 14.59 22.70 -4.08
CA MET A 783 14.15 23.80 -4.92
C MET A 783 13.87 25.03 -4.04
N GLU A 784 14.49 26.16 -4.38
CA GLU A 784 14.21 27.44 -3.73
C GLU A 784 12.75 27.83 -4.00
N TYR A 785 11.98 28.04 -2.92
CA TYR A 785 10.57 28.47 -3.01
C TYR A 785 10.45 29.98 -2.79
N LEU A 786 11.08 30.49 -1.73
CA LEU A 786 10.97 31.89 -1.33
C LEU A 786 12.20 32.31 -0.52
N VAL A 787 12.68 33.52 -0.76
CA VAL A 787 13.61 34.21 0.15
C VAL A 787 12.83 35.32 0.85
N GLN A 788 12.77 35.26 2.18
CA GLN A 788 12.00 36.19 2.99
C GLN A 788 12.90 36.94 3.97
N LYS A 789 12.90 38.27 3.87
CA LYS A 789 13.56 39.14 4.84
C LYS A 789 12.67 39.37 6.06
N VAL A 790 13.15 38.99 7.24
CA VAL A 790 12.47 39.19 8.53
C VAL A 790 13.18 40.32 9.27
N LYS A 791 12.42 41.27 9.81
CA LYS A 791 13.00 42.42 10.53
C LYS A 791 13.40 42.04 11.95
N ALA A 792 14.42 42.72 12.47
CA ALA A 792 14.84 42.57 13.86
C ALA A 792 13.67 42.77 14.85
N GLY A 793 13.46 41.79 15.73
CA GLY A 793 12.40 41.81 16.74
C GLY A 793 10.98 41.51 16.23
N GLU A 794 10.80 41.26 14.93
CA GLU A 794 9.49 40.95 14.34
C GLU A 794 9.31 39.45 14.08
N LYS A 795 8.05 39.05 13.93
CA LYS A 795 7.66 37.73 13.41
C LYS A 795 7.06 37.92 12.03
N TRP A 796 7.43 37.05 11.10
CA TRP A 796 6.77 36.98 9.80
C TRP A 796 5.92 35.72 9.72
N THR A 797 4.66 35.86 9.31
CA THR A 797 3.71 34.75 9.17
C THR A 797 3.26 34.63 7.72
N TYR A 798 3.10 33.39 7.26
CA TYR A 798 2.76 33.08 5.89
C TYR A 798 1.84 31.86 5.80
N GLU A 799 0.70 32.03 5.16
CA GLU A 799 -0.21 30.94 4.83
C GLU A 799 0.13 30.40 3.44
N PHE A 800 0.42 29.11 3.34
CA PHE A 800 0.70 28.51 2.03
C PHE A 800 -0.61 28.42 1.21
N PRO A 801 -0.56 28.66 -0.11
CA PRO A 801 -1.69 28.42 -0.99
C PRO A 801 -2.18 26.97 -0.88
N LYS A 802 -3.49 26.73 -1.05
CA LYS A 802 -4.05 25.36 -1.00
C LYS A 802 -3.46 24.42 -2.05
N GLU A 803 -3.03 24.96 -3.18
CA GLU A 803 -2.36 24.25 -4.27
C GLU A 803 -0.93 23.85 -3.92
N PHE A 804 -0.32 24.47 -2.91
CA PHE A 804 1.05 24.19 -2.52
C PHE A 804 1.19 22.76 -2.00
N GLN A 805 2.00 21.99 -2.72
CA GLN A 805 2.41 20.63 -2.37
C GLN A 805 3.92 20.50 -2.55
N ALA A 806 4.54 19.94 -1.52
CA ALA A 806 5.90 19.43 -1.51
C ALA A 806 5.99 18.39 -0.39
N ARG A 807 6.97 17.51 -0.42
CA ARG A 807 7.13 16.49 0.62
C ARG A 807 7.88 17.03 1.84
N TRP A 808 9.02 17.68 1.59
CA TRP A 808 9.87 18.25 2.65
C TRP A 808 10.10 19.75 2.47
N ILE A 809 10.32 20.44 3.59
CA ILE A 809 10.76 21.84 3.63
C ILE A 809 12.01 21.96 4.51
N ARG A 810 12.91 22.89 4.16
CA ARG A 810 14.06 23.27 4.99
C ARG A 810 14.35 24.76 4.89
N PHE A 811 15.16 25.27 5.81
CA PHE A 811 15.45 26.70 5.95
C PHE A 811 16.95 26.95 6.08
N SER A 812 17.44 28.08 5.57
CA SER A 812 18.77 28.63 5.88
C SER A 812 18.65 30.14 6.13
N THR A 813 19.59 30.72 6.89
CA THR A 813 19.67 32.18 7.13
C THR A 813 20.90 32.77 6.46
N ASP A 814 20.87 34.04 6.09
CA ASP A 814 22.03 34.74 5.50
C ASP A 814 23.10 35.16 6.53
N ALA A 815 22.79 35.11 7.83
CA ALA A 815 23.74 35.33 8.92
C ALA A 815 23.55 34.33 10.07
N ASP A 816 24.59 34.20 10.89
CA ASP A 816 24.52 33.51 12.18
C ASP A 816 23.50 34.21 13.08
N THR A 817 22.58 33.45 13.67
CA THR A 817 21.55 33.97 14.57
C THR A 817 20.96 32.84 15.41
N LYS A 818 20.22 33.21 16.44
CA LYS A 818 19.22 32.33 17.04
C LYS A 818 17.89 32.51 16.31
N ALA A 819 17.33 31.44 15.75
CA ALA A 819 16.17 31.48 14.86
C ALA A 819 15.07 30.46 15.24
N THR A 820 13.85 30.76 14.80
CA THR A 820 12.69 29.87 14.86
C THR A 820 12.06 29.80 13.48
N ALA A 821 11.78 28.59 13.01
CA ALA A 821 10.97 28.30 11.84
C ALA A 821 9.90 27.31 12.27
N TRP A 822 8.65 27.78 12.38
CA TRP A 822 7.56 27.07 13.01
C TRP A 822 6.36 26.97 12.08
N LEU A 823 5.90 25.75 11.81
CA LEU A 823 4.72 25.43 11.03
C LEU A 823 3.59 24.95 11.92
N THR A 824 2.36 25.27 11.51
CA THR A 824 1.14 24.73 12.11
C THR A 824 0.26 24.14 11.01
N TYR A 825 -0.25 22.95 11.28
CA TYR A 825 -1.17 22.19 10.43
C TYR A 825 -2.52 22.03 11.15
N LYS A 826 -3.62 22.41 10.48
CA LYS A 826 -4.95 22.57 11.10
C LYS A 826 -6.02 21.74 10.41
#